data_AF-M8BFR8-F1
#
_entry.id   AF-M8BFR8-F1
#
_cell.length_a   1.000
_cell.length_b   1.000
_cell.length_c   1.000
_cell.angle_alpha   90.00
_cell.angle_beta   90.00
_cell.angle_gamma   90.00
#
_symmetry.space_group_name_H-M   'P 1'
#
loop_
_entity.id
_entity.type
_entity.pdbx_description
1 polymer ?
#
loop_
_entity_poly.entity_id
_entity_poly.type
_entity_poly.pdbx_seq_one_letter_code
_entity_poly.pdbx_strand_id
1 'polypeptide(L)'
;MPFVAKRSRSDTDREKGITREKARIKIFPFGAHNTLTSRRDNGLQTNLVRNDIQILERTEEPCELDDYCVIPGTEFEHALVDQVRMMLGSMSDGEINVSAYDTAWVALVPSLDDSDSPQFPTTLRWILDNQLPDGSWGDAALFSAYDRVINTLACVVVPTKWSLGAHKCRRGLSFLEENMWRLAEEDLESMPIGFEIAFPSLMEVAKSLGIGFPYDHHALQRIYANREVKLKRIPMEMMHRIPTSILHSLEGMPGVDWQKILRLQSSDGSFLYSPSATACALMQTGDAKCFAYIDRIVKKFNGGVPNVYPVDLFERIWAVDRLERLGISRYFKQEIKQCLDYVHRHWTDEGIGWARNSTVIDVDDTSMAFRLLRLHGYDVSPSVFEKFEKDGEFFCFAGQSTQAVTGMYNLNRASQLRFPGEDVLQRAGRLSYEFLREREAQGMIRDKWIIAKDLPGEVKYTLDFPWYASLPRVEARVYLDQYGGDNDVWIGKTLYRMPLVNNNTYLELAKRDFNRCQVQHQLEWHGLQKWFTENGLETFEVTLRDVLRVYFLVAACIFEPSRATERLAWAKVSVLANIITEYLHSDLLGNEMVERFMHGGIYEGNGNILWRKGDAKEDILVGALEQLIDLLAQEALPVGEGPMYISNLLRCAWIEWMMQQKNRQDDTCILGVVQAGSCMVPDKQTCLLLVKIIEICGGRSGEASSMINTMDGAWFIQLASSICDNLHHKMLLSEDTKRNEATMSHMDEKIEAGMQELTQNVLQAQGDGASSETKRTLLSVVRSCYYAANCPPHVLDGHVSKLAVVYGSAYPEFKVDFVAELHDILESASYAVLVCGNFNLVRQQFDKSSGNINPHFTFLFNDWVNRWALLEIPISNRSFTWSNNQNNPIFAILDRVFTSVDWDVHFPLSFLIALPRVGSDHTPLVLDYGARKVTSPKMFRFEKWWLAQFGFSQLVQDVWVKNGDARSSIENWMCKTRALRKVIKGWSINIEAAMKKKKKSLLMEFDILDVKSFSLLNKNLTHLDDDFWDDCDMITEEDREILEKPFSEEEIKKAIMSSYAGGAPGPDGLSFIFYQTFWELIKDDFMWLVKDFENGNLDVSRLNFAIVTLIPKGDVGDNHKYHLAKWGLISQRKEEWGGLGVPNLREFNMSLLAAWSKRFFDDRDREKMAKHQVCAGTGGEAYPSMENLVCAQAVLLLQCLKLLDHHRGELLRIAWRVDGPVGIT
;
A
#
# COMPACT_ATOMS: atom_id res chain seq x y z
N MET A 1 -22.67 -36.03 -27.41
CA MET A 1 -22.32 -37.13 -28.35
C MET A 1 -20.90 -37.60 -28.02
N PRO A 2 -20.60 -38.92 -27.95
CA PRO A 2 -19.33 -39.42 -27.39
C PRO A 2 -18.47 -40.26 -28.35
N PHE A 3 -17.14 -40.28 -28.12
CA PHE A 3 -16.19 -41.35 -28.46
C PHE A 3 -15.13 -41.38 -27.35
N VAL A 4 -14.76 -42.45 -26.60
CA VAL A 4 -14.80 -43.93 -26.69
C VAL A 4 -13.42 -44.56 -26.98
N ALA A 5 -12.73 -44.99 -25.91
CA ALA A 5 -11.81 -46.13 -25.79
C ALA A 5 -11.40 -46.24 -24.30
N LYS A 6 -11.90 -47.15 -23.44
CA LYS A 6 -11.94 -48.62 -23.43
C LYS A 6 -10.59 -49.34 -23.61
N ARG A 7 -10.03 -49.80 -22.49
CA ARG A 7 -9.62 -51.21 -22.29
C ARG A 7 -9.84 -51.62 -20.83
N SER A 8 -9.96 -52.91 -20.57
CA SER A 8 -10.38 -53.48 -19.28
C SER A 8 -9.98 -54.97 -19.17
N ARG A 9 -10.26 -55.56 -17.99
CA ARG A 9 -9.99 -56.92 -17.48
C ARG A 9 -8.74 -57.04 -16.60
N SER A 10 -8.66 -57.94 -15.62
CA SER A 10 -9.61 -58.44 -14.57
C SER A 10 -8.98 -59.71 -13.95
N ASP A 11 -9.45 -60.11 -12.76
CA ASP A 11 -9.27 -61.45 -12.14
C ASP A 11 -7.83 -61.79 -11.68
N THR A 12 -7.57 -62.52 -10.58
CA THR A 12 -8.44 -63.07 -9.51
C THR A 12 -7.66 -63.26 -8.20
N ASP A 13 -8.35 -63.53 -7.09
CA ASP A 13 -7.77 -63.79 -5.76
C ASP A 13 -6.86 -65.03 -5.68
N ARG A 14 -5.91 -65.00 -4.72
CA ARG A 14 -5.74 -66.08 -3.73
C ARG A 14 -4.80 -65.74 -2.57
N GLU A 15 -5.25 -66.02 -1.35
CA GLU A 15 -4.40 -66.12 -0.16
C GLU A 15 -3.49 -67.37 -0.19
N LYS A 16 -2.28 -67.28 0.38
CA LYS A 16 -1.91 -67.98 1.65
C LYS A 16 -0.39 -67.99 1.93
N GLY A 17 -0.03 -67.77 3.20
CA GLY A 17 0.80 -68.72 3.93
C GLY A 17 2.32 -68.48 4.05
N ILE A 18 2.70 -67.73 5.09
CA ILE A 18 3.78 -68.08 6.07
C ILE A 18 5.14 -68.56 5.52
N THR A 19 6.19 -67.76 5.73
CA THR A 19 7.38 -68.20 6.52
C THR A 19 8.23 -67.02 7.00
N ARG A 20 8.95 -67.20 8.12
CA ARG A 20 9.92 -66.25 8.71
C ARG A 20 11.26 -66.97 8.91
N GLU A 21 12.35 -66.42 8.38
CA GLU A 21 13.72 -66.81 8.75
C GLU A 21 14.60 -65.54 8.66
N LYS A 22 15.13 -64.93 9.73
CA LYS A 22 16.07 -65.35 10.80
C LYS A 22 17.57 -65.37 10.42
N ALA A 23 18.13 -64.14 10.41
CA ALA A 23 19.25 -63.71 11.27
C ALA A 23 20.66 -64.36 11.18
N ARG A 24 21.68 -63.49 11.07
CA ARG A 24 22.93 -63.41 11.89
C ARG A 24 23.72 -62.18 11.41
N ILE A 25 24.00 -61.15 12.23
CA ILE A 25 24.89 -61.10 13.40
C ILE A 25 26.34 -61.46 13.08
N LYS A 26 27.23 -60.46 13.18
CA LYS A 26 28.55 -60.63 13.78
C LYS A 26 29.03 -59.33 14.45
N ILE A 27 29.57 -59.47 15.64
CA ILE A 27 30.18 -58.43 16.50
C ILE A 27 31.60 -58.91 16.79
N PHE A 28 32.57 -57.99 16.95
CA PHE A 28 33.57 -57.94 18.05
C PHE A 28 34.61 -56.82 17.81
N PRO A 29 35.36 -56.39 18.85
CA PRO A 29 35.83 -55.00 18.98
C PRO A 29 37.34 -54.88 19.21
N PHE A 30 37.83 -53.68 19.52
CA PHE A 30 38.91 -53.45 20.50
C PHE A 30 38.79 -52.02 21.07
N GLY A 31 39.49 -51.72 22.17
CA GLY A 31 39.46 -50.40 22.80
C GLY A 31 40.43 -50.29 24.00
N ALA A 32 40.08 -49.42 24.95
CA ALA A 32 40.77 -49.08 26.20
C ALA A 32 41.94 -48.07 26.13
N HIS A 33 41.69 -46.93 26.81
CA HIS A 33 42.58 -46.07 27.60
C HIS A 33 44.08 -45.91 27.27
N ASN A 34 44.52 -44.64 27.29
CA ASN A 34 45.43 -44.20 28.35
C ASN A 34 45.22 -42.74 28.73
N THR A 35 45.33 -42.43 30.03
CA THR A 35 45.44 -41.08 30.57
C THR A 35 46.91 -40.68 30.72
N LEU A 36 47.23 -39.40 30.56
CA LEU A 36 48.42 -38.79 31.16
C LEU A 36 48.29 -37.27 31.23
N THR A 37 48.97 -36.66 32.19
CA THR A 37 48.90 -35.23 32.51
C THR A 37 50.22 -34.51 32.22
N SER A 38 50.16 -33.23 31.87
CA SER A 38 51.10 -32.21 32.40
C SER A 38 50.76 -30.80 31.88
N ARG A 39 51.12 -29.79 32.69
CA ARG A 39 51.21 -28.38 32.27
C ARG A 39 52.54 -28.16 31.54
N ARG A 40 52.59 -27.18 30.62
CA ARG A 40 53.63 -26.13 30.65
C ARG A 40 53.31 -24.95 29.74
N ASP A 41 53.60 -23.77 30.25
CA ASP A 41 53.61 -22.51 29.54
C ASP A 41 54.82 -22.40 28.60
N ASN A 42 54.66 -21.64 27.50
CA ASN A 42 55.59 -20.57 27.09
C ASN A 42 55.04 -19.88 25.83
N GLY A 43 55.02 -18.55 25.83
CA GLY A 43 54.57 -17.73 24.69
C GLY A 43 55.70 -16.91 24.08
N LEU A 44 55.52 -16.51 22.81
CA LEU A 44 56.25 -15.49 22.02
C LEU A 44 55.46 -15.37 20.70
N GLN A 45 54.46 -14.49 20.55
CA GLN A 45 54.47 -13.01 20.53
C GLN A 45 55.03 -12.42 19.22
N THR A 46 54.23 -11.57 18.56
CA THR A 46 54.48 -10.83 17.30
C THR A 46 54.53 -11.67 16.00
N ASN A 47 54.13 -11.18 14.82
CA ASN A 47 53.84 -9.79 14.40
C ASN A 47 52.55 -9.65 13.57
N LEU A 48 52.03 -8.42 13.48
CA LEU A 48 50.90 -8.07 12.62
C LEU A 48 51.31 -7.91 11.14
N VAL A 49 50.36 -8.20 10.24
CA VAL A 49 50.19 -7.46 8.98
C VAL A 49 48.69 -7.21 8.80
N ARG A 50 48.27 -5.95 8.78
CA ARG A 50 46.92 -5.53 8.32
C ARG A 50 46.93 -5.40 6.79
N ASN A 51 45.75 -5.50 6.17
CA ASN A 51 45.35 -4.71 4.98
C ASN A 51 43.85 -4.90 4.69
N ASP A 52 43.04 -4.14 5.44
CA ASP A 52 41.88 -3.35 5.00
C ASP A 52 41.08 -3.82 3.76
N ILE A 53 39.88 -4.37 3.99
CA ILE A 53 38.69 -4.10 3.16
C ILE A 53 37.53 -3.80 4.13
N GLN A 54 36.80 -2.70 3.90
CA GLN A 54 35.76 -2.23 4.80
C GLN A 54 34.40 -2.92 4.53
N ILE A 55 33.88 -3.61 5.54
CA ILE A 55 32.46 -3.87 5.74
C ILE A 55 32.08 -3.26 7.11
N LEU A 56 30.81 -2.89 7.31
CA LEU A 56 30.33 -2.14 8.47
C LEU A 56 30.25 -2.97 9.76
N GLU A 57 31.40 -3.26 10.36
CA GLU A 57 31.49 -3.68 11.76
C GLU A 57 31.24 -2.45 12.67
N ARG A 58 30.14 -2.46 13.43
CA ARG A 58 30.04 -1.65 14.65
C ARG A 58 30.92 -2.31 15.72
N THR A 59 31.74 -1.53 16.41
CA THR A 59 32.75 -2.00 17.37
C THR A 59 32.13 -2.66 18.61
N GLU A 60 32.84 -3.63 19.16
CA GLU A 60 32.46 -4.35 20.39
C GLU A 60 32.51 -3.46 21.64
N GLU A 61 31.37 -2.87 22.00
CA GLU A 61 31.07 -2.39 23.35
C GLU A 61 29.70 -2.96 23.82
N PRO A 62 29.39 -3.01 25.12
CA PRO A 62 28.10 -3.51 25.61
C PRO A 62 26.95 -2.68 25.02
N CYS A 63 26.06 -3.33 24.25
CA CYS A 63 25.06 -2.63 23.47
C CYS A 63 23.87 -2.17 24.33
N GLU A 64 23.95 -0.94 24.86
CA GLU A 64 22.79 -0.24 25.41
C GLU A 64 21.75 0.01 24.30
N LEU A 65 20.45 -0.15 24.59
CA LEU A 65 19.38 -0.12 23.58
C LEU A 65 19.02 1.29 23.06
N ASP A 66 19.74 2.33 23.44
CA ASP A 66 19.49 3.70 22.94
C ASP A 66 19.96 3.91 21.49
N ASP A 67 20.82 3.04 20.94
CA ASP A 67 21.44 3.21 19.61
C ASP A 67 20.77 2.39 18.47
N TYR A 68 19.47 2.08 18.62
CA TYR A 68 18.60 1.68 17.50
C TYR A 68 18.32 2.89 16.60
N CYS A 69 19.30 3.23 15.76
CA CYS A 69 19.23 4.34 14.82
C CYS A 69 17.92 4.38 14.02
N VAL A 70 17.28 5.56 13.99
CA VAL A 70 16.07 5.82 13.21
C VAL A 70 16.30 5.48 11.74
N ILE A 71 15.54 4.51 11.22
CA ILE A 71 15.59 4.11 9.81
C ILE A 71 15.32 5.35 8.92
N PRO A 72 16.25 5.76 8.04
CA PRO A 72 16.08 6.97 7.23
C PRO A 72 14.87 6.87 6.29
N GLY A 73 13.94 7.82 6.40
CA GLY A 73 12.74 7.89 5.54
C GLY A 73 11.49 8.52 6.17
N THR A 74 11.50 8.76 7.48
CA THR A 74 10.33 9.23 8.26
C THR A 74 9.64 10.49 7.72
N GLU A 75 10.38 11.46 7.17
CA GLU A 75 9.81 12.70 6.63
C GLU A 75 8.75 12.45 5.54
N PHE A 76 8.97 11.45 4.67
CA PHE A 76 8.02 11.11 3.60
C PHE A 76 6.81 10.34 4.11
N GLU A 77 6.93 9.60 5.21
CA GLU A 77 5.79 8.97 5.89
C GLU A 77 4.93 10.02 6.58
N HIS A 78 5.56 10.99 7.27
CA HIS A 78 4.85 12.10 7.91
C HIS A 78 4.06 12.93 6.89
N ALA A 79 4.66 13.25 5.73
CA ALA A 79 3.96 13.95 4.64
C ALA A 79 2.73 13.18 4.10
N LEU A 80 2.81 11.84 4.01
CA LEU A 80 1.67 11.00 3.62
C LEU A 80 0.60 10.95 4.72
N VAL A 81 0.99 10.83 5.99
CA VAL A 81 0.07 10.87 7.13
C VAL A 81 -0.68 12.21 7.16
N ASP A 82 0.02 13.34 7.07
CA ASP A 82 -0.63 14.65 7.09
C ASP A 82 -1.50 14.92 5.84
N GLN A 83 -1.14 14.35 4.68
CA GLN A 83 -2.04 14.34 3.53
C GLN A 83 -3.34 13.59 3.83
N VAL A 84 -3.28 12.42 4.46
CA VAL A 84 -4.48 11.66 4.86
C VAL A 84 -5.28 12.40 5.94
N ARG A 85 -4.63 13.07 6.90
CA ARG A 85 -5.32 13.94 7.87
C ARG A 85 -6.11 15.06 7.19
N MET A 86 -5.51 15.74 6.22
CA MET A 86 -6.19 16.78 5.43
C MET A 86 -7.36 16.20 4.61
N MET A 87 -7.22 15.00 4.06
CA MET A 87 -8.30 14.30 3.36
C MET A 87 -9.48 14.00 4.29
N LEU A 88 -9.24 13.39 5.45
CA LEU A 88 -10.29 13.12 6.46
C LEU A 88 -10.94 14.41 6.98
N GLY A 89 -10.13 15.43 7.30
CA GLY A 89 -10.61 16.75 7.74
C GLY A 89 -11.38 17.54 6.68
N SER A 90 -11.30 17.16 5.40
CA SER A 90 -12.07 17.77 4.31
C SER A 90 -13.45 17.15 4.07
N MET A 91 -13.75 16.01 4.71
CA MET A 91 -15.02 15.29 4.53
C MET A 91 -16.22 16.17 4.91
N SER A 92 -17.16 16.28 3.98
CA SER A 92 -18.32 17.17 4.08
C SER A 92 -19.63 16.40 3.85
N ASP A 93 -20.34 16.73 2.78
CA ASP A 93 -21.55 16.05 2.31
C ASP A 93 -21.23 14.87 1.34
N GLY A 94 -19.95 14.47 1.27
CA GLY A 94 -19.43 13.47 0.33
C GLY A 94 -18.61 14.09 -0.82
N GLU A 95 -17.50 13.45 -1.17
CA GLU A 95 -16.68 13.75 -2.34
C GLU A 95 -16.80 12.60 -3.37
N ILE A 96 -17.49 12.90 -4.47
CA ILE A 96 -17.97 11.93 -5.46
C ILE A 96 -17.87 12.55 -6.86
N ASN A 97 -17.47 11.77 -7.87
CA ASN A 97 -17.36 12.28 -9.24
C ASN A 97 -18.74 12.54 -9.90
N VAL A 98 -18.72 13.40 -10.93
CA VAL A 98 -19.92 13.87 -11.64
C VAL A 98 -20.50 12.78 -12.56
N SER A 99 -21.82 12.59 -12.49
CA SER A 99 -22.62 11.79 -13.43
C SER A 99 -23.01 12.65 -14.62
N ALA A 100 -22.62 12.24 -15.83
CA ALA A 100 -22.99 12.97 -17.04
C ALA A 100 -24.48 12.78 -17.38
N TYR A 101 -25.04 11.60 -17.05
CA TYR A 101 -26.47 11.31 -17.12
C TYR A 101 -27.32 12.24 -16.24
N ASP A 102 -26.98 12.37 -14.96
CA ASP A 102 -27.73 13.22 -14.04
C ASP A 102 -27.54 14.71 -14.34
N THR A 103 -26.32 15.11 -14.71
CA THR A 103 -26.05 16.48 -15.19
C THR A 103 -26.86 16.81 -16.44
N ALA A 104 -27.07 15.83 -17.33
CA ALA A 104 -27.95 16.01 -18.48
C ALA A 104 -29.43 16.18 -18.08
N TRP A 105 -29.96 15.41 -17.14
CA TRP A 105 -31.32 15.62 -16.65
C TRP A 105 -31.52 16.98 -15.98
N VAL A 106 -30.55 17.46 -15.20
CA VAL A 106 -30.59 18.82 -14.65
C VAL A 106 -30.54 19.88 -15.77
N ALA A 107 -29.72 19.65 -16.79
CA ALA A 107 -29.63 20.54 -17.95
C ALA A 107 -30.88 20.56 -18.85
N LEU A 108 -31.84 19.64 -18.66
CA LEU A 108 -33.14 19.68 -19.34
C LEU A 108 -34.16 20.61 -18.67
N VAL A 109 -33.95 21.01 -17.41
CA VAL A 109 -34.88 21.87 -16.65
C VAL A 109 -35.01 23.23 -17.36
N PRO A 110 -36.21 23.62 -17.84
CA PRO A 110 -36.43 24.93 -18.42
C PRO A 110 -36.44 26.01 -17.34
N SER A 111 -36.12 27.25 -17.72
CA SER A 111 -36.24 28.42 -16.85
C SER A 111 -37.64 28.53 -16.24
N LEU A 112 -37.71 28.72 -14.93
CA LEU A 112 -38.95 28.96 -14.19
C LEU A 112 -39.57 30.34 -14.49
N ASP A 113 -38.80 31.24 -15.12
CA ASP A 113 -39.22 32.59 -15.54
C ASP A 113 -39.79 32.62 -16.98
N ASP A 114 -40.25 31.48 -17.50
CA ASP A 114 -40.82 31.29 -18.86
C ASP A 114 -39.89 31.71 -20.03
N SER A 115 -38.58 31.83 -19.79
CA SER A 115 -37.60 32.04 -20.87
C SER A 115 -37.24 30.72 -21.57
N ASP A 116 -37.07 30.75 -22.90
CA ASP A 116 -36.66 29.59 -23.70
C ASP A 116 -35.15 29.30 -23.54
N SER A 117 -34.77 28.92 -22.31
CA SER A 117 -33.40 28.71 -21.87
C SER A 117 -33.32 27.71 -20.70
N PRO A 118 -32.18 27.04 -20.47
CA PRO A 118 -32.00 26.14 -19.33
C PRO A 118 -31.91 26.91 -18.02
N GLN A 119 -32.60 26.42 -16.98
CA GLN A 119 -32.56 26.97 -15.61
C GLN A 119 -31.15 26.94 -15.00
N PHE A 120 -30.32 25.98 -15.42
CA PHE A 120 -28.97 25.76 -14.91
C PHE A 120 -27.94 25.80 -16.05
N PRO A 121 -27.62 26.97 -16.63
CA PRO A 121 -26.78 27.06 -17.84
C PRO A 121 -25.34 26.57 -17.64
N THR A 122 -24.86 26.50 -16.39
CA THR A 122 -23.58 25.88 -16.02
C THR A 122 -23.54 24.37 -16.28
N THR A 123 -24.69 23.67 -16.20
CA THR A 123 -24.78 22.22 -16.43
C THR A 123 -24.68 21.87 -17.90
N LEU A 124 -25.37 22.62 -18.76
CA LEU A 124 -25.19 22.57 -20.21
C LEU A 124 -23.72 22.84 -20.59
N ARG A 125 -23.06 23.81 -19.95
CA ARG A 125 -21.64 24.07 -20.18
C ARG A 125 -20.76 22.89 -19.74
N TRP A 126 -21.00 22.31 -18.56
CA TRP A 126 -20.27 21.14 -18.09
C TRP A 126 -20.34 19.98 -19.10
N ILE A 127 -21.53 19.69 -19.64
CA ILE A 127 -21.73 18.65 -20.66
C ILE A 127 -20.90 18.94 -21.91
N LEU A 128 -20.96 20.17 -22.41
CA LEU A 128 -20.20 20.58 -23.58
C LEU A 128 -18.68 20.48 -23.35
N ASP A 129 -18.18 20.88 -22.19
CA ASP A 129 -16.74 20.88 -21.91
C ASP A 129 -16.17 19.46 -21.63
N ASN A 130 -16.96 18.53 -21.06
CA ASN A 130 -16.50 17.21 -20.59
C ASN A 130 -16.68 16.01 -21.56
N GLN A 131 -16.98 16.22 -22.85
CA GLN A 131 -17.06 15.11 -23.82
C GLN A 131 -15.70 14.42 -24.03
N LEU A 132 -15.66 13.08 -23.91
CA LEU A 132 -14.46 12.26 -24.01
C LEU A 132 -13.84 12.24 -25.44
N PRO A 133 -12.58 11.77 -25.59
CA PRO A 133 -11.88 11.75 -26.88
C PRO A 133 -12.51 10.82 -27.94
N ASP A 134 -13.24 9.79 -27.51
CA ASP A 134 -14.02 8.89 -28.37
C ASP A 134 -15.37 9.48 -28.82
N GLY A 135 -15.87 10.52 -28.14
CA GLY A 135 -17.17 11.14 -28.40
C GLY A 135 -18.24 10.79 -27.36
N SER A 136 -17.93 9.88 -26.44
CA SER A 136 -18.82 9.49 -25.35
C SER A 136 -18.76 10.44 -24.15
N TRP A 137 -19.60 10.16 -23.15
CA TRP A 137 -19.46 10.59 -21.76
C TRP A 137 -19.58 9.35 -20.85
N GLY A 138 -19.11 9.44 -19.60
CA GLY A 138 -19.06 8.34 -18.62
C GLY A 138 -17.70 8.27 -17.92
N ASP A 139 -17.38 7.19 -17.22
CA ASP A 139 -16.06 7.06 -16.54
C ASP A 139 -14.91 7.04 -17.56
N ALA A 140 -13.84 7.79 -17.29
CA ALA A 140 -12.74 8.00 -18.22
C ALA A 140 -11.63 6.93 -18.15
N ALA A 141 -11.58 6.13 -17.08
CA ALA A 141 -10.54 5.13 -16.83
C ALA A 141 -11.05 3.69 -17.07
N LEU A 142 -12.31 3.41 -16.74
CA LEU A 142 -13.01 2.17 -17.06
C LEU A 142 -13.98 2.40 -18.23
N PHE A 143 -14.06 1.43 -19.15
CA PHE A 143 -15.09 1.40 -20.19
C PHE A 143 -16.12 0.33 -19.83
N SER A 144 -17.38 0.75 -19.65
CA SER A 144 -18.54 -0.13 -19.73
C SER A 144 -19.44 0.37 -20.87
N ALA A 145 -19.98 -0.52 -21.71
CA ALA A 145 -20.86 -0.08 -22.79
C ALA A 145 -22.19 0.43 -22.23
N TYR A 146 -22.73 -0.20 -21.19
CA TYR A 146 -23.89 0.30 -20.46
C TYR A 146 -23.70 1.73 -19.96
N ASP A 147 -22.61 2.01 -19.22
CA ASP A 147 -22.30 3.36 -18.71
C ASP A 147 -22.13 4.37 -19.84
N ARG A 148 -21.28 4.06 -20.84
CA ARG A 148 -20.99 5.00 -21.92
C ARG A 148 -22.22 5.29 -22.77
N VAL A 149 -23.09 4.32 -23.03
CA VAL A 149 -24.29 4.54 -23.85
C VAL A 149 -25.31 5.41 -23.14
N ILE A 150 -25.64 5.16 -21.86
CA ILE A 150 -26.66 5.95 -21.15
C ILE A 150 -26.22 7.41 -20.93
N ASN A 151 -24.96 7.63 -20.53
CA ASN A 151 -24.37 8.96 -20.38
C ASN A 151 -24.33 9.71 -21.72
N THR A 152 -23.90 9.04 -22.81
CA THR A 152 -23.75 9.68 -24.12
C THR A 152 -25.09 10.05 -24.73
N LEU A 153 -26.11 9.19 -24.64
CA LEU A 153 -27.45 9.53 -25.15
C LEU A 153 -28.01 10.76 -24.41
N ALA A 154 -27.85 10.83 -23.09
CA ALA A 154 -28.33 11.95 -22.30
C ALA A 154 -27.63 13.26 -22.68
N CYS A 155 -26.30 13.21 -22.85
CA CYS A 155 -25.48 14.34 -23.28
C CYS A 155 -25.66 14.75 -24.75
N VAL A 156 -26.32 13.93 -25.58
CA VAL A 156 -26.76 14.28 -26.94
C VAL A 156 -28.17 14.88 -26.96
N VAL A 157 -29.06 14.40 -26.08
CA VAL A 157 -30.42 14.93 -25.90
C VAL A 157 -30.41 16.41 -25.51
N VAL A 158 -29.58 16.80 -24.54
CA VAL A 158 -29.56 18.17 -23.98
C VAL A 158 -29.18 19.26 -25.00
N PRO A 159 -28.04 19.22 -25.71
CA PRO A 159 -27.68 20.31 -26.60
C PRO A 159 -28.56 20.34 -27.85
N THR A 160 -29.19 19.21 -28.20
CA THR A 160 -30.21 19.15 -29.25
C THR A 160 -31.47 19.92 -28.82
N LYS A 161 -31.98 19.72 -27.59
CA LYS A 161 -33.11 20.53 -27.05
C LYS A 161 -32.81 22.03 -27.15
N TRP A 162 -31.62 22.45 -26.73
CA TRP A 162 -31.23 23.86 -26.67
C TRP A 162 -30.57 24.41 -27.96
N SER A 163 -30.62 23.67 -29.08
CA SER A 163 -30.03 24.07 -30.37
C SER A 163 -28.54 24.50 -30.33
N LEU A 164 -27.77 23.92 -29.41
CA LEU A 164 -26.38 24.29 -29.12
C LEU A 164 -25.41 23.12 -29.35
N GLY A 165 -24.12 23.43 -29.52
CA GLY A 165 -23.06 22.42 -29.46
C GLY A 165 -23.08 21.33 -30.55
N ALA A 166 -23.75 21.52 -31.69
CA ALA A 166 -24.02 20.49 -32.71
C ALA A 166 -22.84 19.58 -33.13
N HIS A 167 -21.59 20.06 -33.07
CA HIS A 167 -20.39 19.23 -33.28
C HIS A 167 -20.21 18.15 -32.20
N LYS A 168 -20.46 18.48 -30.93
CA LYS A 168 -20.44 17.54 -29.80
C LYS A 168 -21.54 16.47 -29.99
N CYS A 169 -22.76 16.86 -30.37
CA CYS A 169 -23.85 15.92 -30.66
C CYS A 169 -23.48 14.92 -31.76
N ARG A 170 -22.94 15.38 -32.91
CA ARG A 170 -22.52 14.48 -34.00
C ARG A 170 -21.48 13.44 -33.56
N ARG A 171 -20.52 13.82 -32.70
CA ARG A 171 -19.54 12.87 -32.12
C ARG A 171 -20.20 11.85 -31.18
N GLY A 172 -21.18 12.27 -30.38
CA GLY A 172 -21.92 11.37 -29.51
C GLY A 172 -22.77 10.37 -30.29
N LEU A 173 -23.40 10.80 -31.40
CA LEU A 173 -24.16 9.90 -32.28
C LEU A 173 -23.26 8.87 -32.97
N SER A 174 -22.12 9.29 -33.54
CA SER A 174 -21.11 8.37 -34.11
C SER A 174 -20.70 7.30 -33.09
N PHE A 175 -20.36 7.71 -31.85
CA PHE A 175 -20.03 6.78 -30.78
C PHE A 175 -21.16 5.77 -30.50
N LEU A 176 -22.42 6.21 -30.45
CA LEU A 176 -23.56 5.34 -30.20
C LEU A 176 -23.75 4.34 -31.36
N GLU A 177 -23.76 4.80 -32.61
CA GLU A 177 -23.83 3.94 -33.80
C GLU A 177 -22.71 2.88 -33.82
N GLU A 178 -21.48 3.26 -33.45
CA GLU A 178 -20.30 2.38 -33.43
C GLU A 178 -20.28 1.36 -32.28
N ASN A 179 -21.03 1.57 -31.19
CA ASN A 179 -20.89 0.78 -29.94
C ASN A 179 -22.17 0.11 -29.42
N MET A 180 -23.36 0.39 -29.97
CA MET A 180 -24.64 -0.18 -29.50
C MET A 180 -24.72 -1.72 -29.49
N TRP A 181 -23.89 -2.41 -30.29
CA TRP A 181 -23.77 -3.88 -30.30
C TRP A 181 -23.21 -4.44 -28.99
N ARG A 182 -22.34 -3.71 -28.29
CA ARG A 182 -21.67 -4.18 -27.06
C ARG A 182 -22.65 -4.42 -25.91
N LEU A 183 -23.81 -3.76 -25.90
CA LEU A 183 -24.89 -3.98 -24.91
C LEU A 183 -25.52 -5.38 -24.97
N ALA A 184 -25.27 -6.15 -26.04
CA ALA A 184 -25.66 -7.56 -26.13
C ALA A 184 -24.61 -8.51 -25.52
N GLU A 185 -23.32 -8.16 -25.62
CA GLU A 185 -22.18 -8.97 -25.18
C GLU A 185 -21.76 -8.69 -23.73
N GLU A 186 -21.96 -7.47 -23.23
CA GLU A 186 -21.57 -7.09 -21.87
C GLU A 186 -22.41 -7.80 -20.79
N ASP A 187 -21.76 -8.08 -19.66
CA ASP A 187 -22.33 -8.85 -18.54
C ASP A 187 -23.46 -8.08 -17.85
N LEU A 188 -24.58 -8.77 -17.56
CA LEU A 188 -25.77 -8.18 -16.93
C LEU A 188 -25.49 -7.72 -15.49
N GLU A 189 -24.48 -8.27 -14.83
CA GLU A 189 -24.07 -7.86 -13.48
C GLU A 189 -23.47 -6.45 -13.48
N SER A 190 -22.75 -6.06 -14.54
CA SER A 190 -22.18 -4.72 -14.72
C SER A 190 -23.20 -3.61 -15.00
N MET A 191 -24.46 -3.97 -15.24
CA MET A 191 -25.50 -3.04 -15.68
C MET A 191 -25.89 -2.04 -14.58
N PRO A 192 -25.80 -0.71 -14.82
CA PRO A 192 -26.10 0.32 -13.83
C PRO A 192 -27.50 0.28 -13.21
N ILE A 193 -27.63 0.90 -12.04
CA ILE A 193 -28.89 0.99 -11.29
C ILE A 193 -29.97 1.62 -12.17
N GLY A 194 -31.12 0.95 -12.26
CA GLY A 194 -32.28 1.47 -12.98
C GLY A 194 -32.17 1.49 -14.51
N PHE A 195 -31.05 1.07 -15.12
CA PHE A 195 -30.78 1.20 -16.57
C PHE A 195 -31.95 0.75 -17.45
N GLU A 196 -32.54 -0.42 -17.21
CA GLU A 196 -33.65 -0.97 -18.01
C GLU A 196 -34.95 -0.15 -17.94
N ILE A 197 -35.08 0.75 -16.96
CA ILE A 197 -36.22 1.65 -16.81
C ILE A 197 -35.84 3.05 -17.33
N ALA A 198 -34.65 3.53 -16.96
CA ALA A 198 -34.16 4.87 -17.21
C ALA A 198 -33.73 5.08 -18.68
N PHE A 199 -32.98 4.14 -19.27
CA PHE A 199 -32.48 4.25 -20.64
C PHE A 199 -33.61 4.18 -21.70
N PRO A 200 -34.63 3.29 -21.59
CA PRO A 200 -35.77 3.33 -22.49
C PRO A 200 -36.64 4.60 -22.39
N SER A 201 -36.80 5.21 -21.21
CA SER A 201 -37.45 6.53 -21.13
C SER A 201 -36.64 7.62 -21.82
N LEU A 202 -35.31 7.61 -21.64
CA LEU A 202 -34.41 8.54 -22.31
C LEU A 202 -34.44 8.38 -23.85
N MET A 203 -34.61 7.16 -24.37
CA MET A 203 -34.79 6.93 -25.81
C MET A 203 -36.08 7.57 -26.34
N GLU A 204 -37.21 7.53 -25.63
CA GLU A 204 -38.44 8.20 -26.09
C GLU A 204 -38.30 9.75 -26.04
N VAL A 205 -37.50 10.31 -25.12
CA VAL A 205 -37.14 11.74 -25.10
C VAL A 205 -36.25 12.10 -26.30
N ALA A 206 -35.27 11.26 -26.66
CA ALA A 206 -34.45 11.46 -27.84
C ALA A 206 -35.28 11.43 -29.14
N LYS A 207 -36.27 10.53 -29.18
CA LYS A 207 -37.17 10.31 -30.32
C LYS A 207 -38.15 11.46 -30.53
N SER A 208 -38.69 12.04 -29.46
CA SER A 208 -39.55 13.23 -29.55
C SER A 208 -38.80 14.50 -30.01
N LEU A 209 -37.48 14.55 -29.77
CA LEU A 209 -36.57 15.56 -30.33
C LEU A 209 -36.05 15.24 -31.74
N GLY A 210 -36.51 14.16 -32.37
CA GLY A 210 -36.11 13.78 -33.74
C GLY A 210 -34.64 13.31 -33.87
N ILE A 211 -34.02 12.86 -32.78
CA ILE A 211 -32.61 12.44 -32.78
C ILE A 211 -32.45 11.12 -33.54
N GLY A 212 -31.50 11.09 -34.48
CA GLY A 212 -31.11 9.91 -35.24
C GLY A 212 -30.32 8.91 -34.38
N PHE A 213 -31.04 8.11 -33.61
CA PHE A 213 -30.52 7.02 -32.79
C PHE A 213 -31.03 5.66 -33.34
N PRO A 214 -30.27 4.55 -33.25
CA PRO A 214 -30.69 3.26 -33.78
C PRO A 214 -31.74 2.55 -32.87
N TYR A 215 -32.97 3.07 -32.85
CA TYR A 215 -34.08 2.59 -32.00
C TYR A 215 -34.46 1.11 -32.21
N ASP A 216 -34.24 0.55 -33.40
CA ASP A 216 -34.56 -0.84 -33.74
C ASP A 216 -33.38 -1.82 -33.49
N HIS A 217 -32.29 -1.35 -32.87
CA HIS A 217 -31.09 -2.16 -32.68
C HIS A 217 -31.33 -3.38 -31.77
N HIS A 218 -30.94 -4.57 -32.22
CA HIS A 218 -31.28 -5.86 -31.59
C HIS A 218 -31.00 -5.96 -30.08
N ALA A 219 -29.90 -5.36 -29.58
CA ALA A 219 -29.57 -5.35 -28.15
C ALA A 219 -30.66 -4.72 -27.26
N LEU A 220 -31.47 -3.81 -27.82
CA LEU A 220 -32.57 -3.15 -27.11
C LEU A 220 -33.72 -4.10 -26.79
N GLN A 221 -33.91 -5.18 -27.56
CA GLN A 221 -35.00 -6.13 -27.35
C GLN A 221 -34.93 -6.79 -25.96
N ARG A 222 -33.72 -7.14 -25.50
CA ARG A 222 -33.45 -7.65 -24.15
C ARG A 222 -33.80 -6.62 -23.07
N ILE A 223 -33.45 -5.35 -23.31
CA ILE A 223 -33.67 -4.25 -22.36
C ILE A 223 -35.16 -3.93 -22.21
N TYR A 224 -35.91 -3.84 -23.31
CA TYR A 224 -37.37 -3.64 -23.27
C TYR A 224 -38.11 -4.83 -22.64
N ALA A 225 -37.70 -6.08 -22.92
CA ALA A 225 -38.29 -7.25 -22.27
C ALA A 225 -38.09 -7.24 -20.74
N ASN A 226 -36.88 -6.89 -20.28
CA ASN A 226 -36.60 -6.77 -18.85
C ASN A 226 -37.34 -5.58 -18.21
N ARG A 227 -37.50 -4.46 -18.92
CA ARG A 227 -38.32 -3.31 -18.48
C ARG A 227 -39.75 -3.75 -18.16
N GLU A 228 -40.38 -4.49 -19.07
CA GLU A 228 -41.73 -4.99 -18.91
C GLU A 228 -41.86 -5.92 -17.69
N VAL A 229 -40.89 -6.81 -17.46
CA VAL A 229 -40.86 -7.66 -16.26
C VAL A 229 -40.69 -6.84 -14.98
N LYS A 230 -39.85 -5.79 -14.99
CA LYS A 230 -39.64 -4.90 -13.84
C LYS A 230 -40.88 -4.06 -13.53
N LEU A 231 -41.48 -3.40 -14.52
CA LEU A 231 -42.69 -2.57 -14.33
C LEU A 231 -43.86 -3.41 -13.78
N LYS A 232 -44.04 -4.65 -14.25
CA LYS A 232 -45.06 -5.58 -13.73
C LYS A 232 -44.80 -6.07 -12.30
N ARG A 233 -43.57 -5.95 -11.80
CA ARG A 233 -43.20 -6.24 -10.40
C ARG A 233 -43.29 -5.02 -9.48
N ILE A 234 -43.47 -3.81 -10.00
CA ILE A 234 -43.55 -2.58 -9.20
C ILE A 234 -45.01 -2.34 -8.77
N PRO A 235 -45.34 -2.45 -7.47
CA PRO A 235 -46.67 -2.08 -6.96
C PRO A 235 -46.84 -0.56 -6.98
N MET A 236 -47.40 -0.04 -8.08
CA MET A 236 -47.59 1.40 -8.31
C MET A 236 -48.35 2.11 -7.19
N GLU A 237 -49.25 1.43 -6.46
CA GLU A 237 -49.92 2.02 -5.29
C GLU A 237 -48.94 2.27 -4.12
N MET A 238 -48.04 1.32 -3.85
CA MET A 238 -47.05 1.43 -2.76
C MET A 238 -46.01 2.51 -3.05
N MET A 239 -45.58 2.65 -4.32
CA MET A 239 -44.67 3.72 -4.77
C MET A 239 -45.20 5.13 -4.44
N HIS A 240 -46.52 5.31 -4.35
CA HIS A 240 -47.17 6.57 -4.00
C HIS A 240 -47.57 6.67 -2.51
N ARG A 241 -47.22 5.68 -1.69
CA ARG A 241 -47.63 5.56 -0.28
C ARG A 241 -46.47 5.48 0.70
N ILE A 242 -45.36 4.84 0.34
CA ILE A 242 -44.17 4.69 1.19
C ILE A 242 -42.88 5.01 0.42
N PRO A 243 -41.83 5.53 1.11
CA PRO A 243 -40.49 5.63 0.52
C PRO A 243 -39.96 4.26 0.11
N THR A 244 -39.37 4.18 -1.09
CA THR A 244 -38.75 2.96 -1.63
C THR A 244 -37.58 3.35 -2.54
N SER A 245 -36.71 2.39 -2.86
CA SER A 245 -35.60 2.53 -3.81
C SER A 245 -36.04 3.07 -5.20
N ILE A 246 -37.31 2.90 -5.58
CA ILE A 246 -37.88 3.41 -6.84
C ILE A 246 -37.90 4.95 -6.88
N LEU A 247 -37.99 5.63 -5.73
CA LEU A 247 -37.90 7.11 -5.67
C LEU A 247 -36.58 7.64 -6.24
N HIS A 248 -35.51 6.84 -6.16
CA HIS A 248 -34.23 7.19 -6.75
C HIS A 248 -34.27 7.20 -8.29
N SER A 249 -35.26 6.60 -8.96
CA SER A 249 -35.31 6.42 -10.43
C SER A 249 -36.61 6.89 -11.10
N LEU A 250 -37.27 7.91 -10.53
CA LEU A 250 -38.58 8.42 -11.00
C LEU A 250 -38.59 8.89 -12.46
N GLU A 251 -37.46 9.36 -13.00
CA GLU A 251 -37.36 9.83 -14.38
C GLU A 251 -37.55 8.72 -15.43
N GLY A 252 -37.39 7.45 -15.01
CA GLY A 252 -37.69 6.28 -15.83
C GLY A 252 -39.15 5.81 -15.75
N MET A 253 -39.92 6.26 -14.76
CA MET A 253 -41.21 5.65 -14.39
C MET A 253 -42.41 6.22 -15.17
N PRO A 254 -43.23 5.39 -15.83
CA PRO A 254 -44.46 5.83 -16.47
C PRO A 254 -45.59 6.01 -15.46
N GLY A 255 -46.49 6.97 -15.70
CA GLY A 255 -47.76 7.10 -14.96
C GLY A 255 -47.63 7.55 -13.49
N VAL A 256 -46.63 8.39 -13.19
CA VAL A 256 -46.39 8.92 -11.84
C VAL A 256 -47.42 9.98 -11.45
N ASP A 257 -48.01 9.84 -10.26
CA ASP A 257 -48.83 10.86 -9.61
C ASP A 257 -47.95 11.76 -8.73
N TRP A 258 -47.51 12.86 -9.33
CA TRP A 258 -46.61 13.82 -8.68
C TRP A 258 -47.19 14.46 -7.41
N GLN A 259 -48.52 14.59 -7.27
CA GLN A 259 -49.15 15.13 -6.05
C GLN A 259 -49.10 14.17 -4.86
N LYS A 260 -48.94 12.87 -5.13
CA LYS A 260 -48.64 11.86 -4.11
C LYS A 260 -47.14 11.74 -3.87
N ILE A 261 -46.32 11.68 -4.93
CA ILE A 261 -44.85 11.58 -4.82
C ILE A 261 -44.24 12.74 -4.01
N LEU A 262 -44.69 13.99 -4.17
CA LEU A 262 -44.21 15.13 -3.37
C LEU A 262 -44.35 14.95 -1.84
N ARG A 263 -45.17 14.00 -1.36
CA ARG A 263 -45.33 13.67 0.07
C ARG A 263 -44.23 12.74 0.60
N LEU A 264 -43.45 12.13 -0.30
CA LEU A 264 -42.36 11.19 -0.05
C LEU A 264 -40.97 11.80 -0.33
N GLN A 265 -40.92 13.12 -0.58
CA GLN A 265 -39.69 13.87 -0.80
C GLN A 265 -38.78 13.82 0.44
N SER A 266 -37.47 13.70 0.23
CA SER A 266 -36.46 13.75 1.28
C SER A 266 -36.46 15.10 2.00
N SER A 267 -35.99 15.10 3.26
CA SER A 267 -35.92 16.31 4.10
C SER A 267 -35.11 17.47 3.49
N ASP A 268 -34.18 17.17 2.58
CA ASP A 268 -33.33 18.14 1.89
C ASP A 268 -33.86 18.61 0.51
N GLY A 269 -35.04 18.14 0.10
CA GLY A 269 -35.69 18.48 -1.17
C GLY A 269 -35.47 17.47 -2.30
N SER A 270 -34.61 16.47 -2.12
CA SER A 270 -34.37 15.43 -3.13
C SER A 270 -35.47 14.36 -3.21
N PHE A 271 -35.45 13.58 -4.29
CA PHE A 271 -36.08 12.27 -4.35
C PHE A 271 -35.04 11.17 -4.18
N LEU A 272 -34.98 10.63 -2.95
CA LEU A 272 -34.01 9.62 -2.51
C LEU A 272 -32.59 9.92 -3.03
N TYR A 273 -32.17 11.18 -2.86
CA TYR A 273 -30.83 11.65 -3.15
C TYR A 273 -30.37 11.59 -4.62
N SER A 274 -31.24 11.30 -5.59
CA SER A 274 -30.87 11.37 -7.03
C SER A 274 -31.13 12.76 -7.63
N PRO A 275 -30.12 13.38 -8.27
CA PRO A 275 -30.33 14.60 -9.03
C PRO A 275 -31.20 14.44 -10.28
N SER A 276 -31.10 13.36 -11.07
CA SER A 276 -32.00 13.19 -12.24
C SER A 276 -33.47 13.00 -11.85
N ALA A 277 -33.75 12.21 -10.80
CA ALA A 277 -35.12 12.01 -10.31
C ALA A 277 -35.71 13.33 -9.78
N THR A 278 -34.89 14.12 -9.06
CA THR A 278 -35.29 15.44 -8.54
C THR A 278 -35.46 16.47 -9.67
N ALA A 279 -34.64 16.43 -10.72
CA ALA A 279 -34.78 17.26 -11.91
C ALA A 279 -36.07 16.93 -12.70
N CYS A 280 -36.40 15.63 -12.82
CA CYS A 280 -37.66 15.19 -13.40
C CYS A 280 -38.86 15.70 -12.58
N ALA A 281 -38.83 15.54 -11.25
CA ALA A 281 -39.87 16.07 -10.37
C ALA A 281 -40.02 17.59 -10.49
N LEU A 282 -38.92 18.35 -10.53
CA LEU A 282 -38.93 19.80 -10.73
C LEU A 282 -39.62 20.18 -12.05
N MET A 283 -39.25 19.54 -13.16
CA MET A 283 -39.88 19.79 -14.47
C MET A 283 -41.38 19.49 -14.53
N GLN A 284 -41.89 18.63 -13.63
CA GLN A 284 -43.29 18.20 -13.60
C GLN A 284 -44.13 18.92 -12.54
N THR A 285 -43.51 19.69 -11.63
CA THR A 285 -44.20 20.26 -10.46
C THR A 285 -43.86 21.72 -10.14
N GLY A 286 -42.70 22.23 -10.58
CA GLY A 286 -42.19 23.54 -10.16
C GLY A 286 -41.80 23.62 -8.68
N ASP A 287 -41.64 22.49 -7.98
CA ASP A 287 -41.41 22.50 -6.52
C ASP A 287 -40.12 23.21 -6.10
N ALA A 288 -40.27 24.17 -5.18
CA ALA A 288 -39.20 25.04 -4.72
C ALA A 288 -38.09 24.29 -3.93
N LYS A 289 -38.42 23.17 -3.28
CA LYS A 289 -37.40 22.35 -2.58
C LYS A 289 -36.58 21.52 -3.56
N CYS A 290 -37.21 20.94 -4.59
CA CYS A 290 -36.50 20.30 -5.71
C CYS A 290 -35.53 21.30 -6.37
N PHE A 291 -35.97 22.54 -6.62
CA PHE A 291 -35.10 23.61 -7.11
C PHE A 291 -33.93 23.90 -6.16
N ALA A 292 -34.20 24.11 -4.87
CA ALA A 292 -33.16 24.42 -3.87
C ALA A 292 -32.13 23.29 -3.70
N TYR A 293 -32.56 22.03 -3.77
CA TYR A 293 -31.66 20.87 -3.77
C TYR A 293 -30.72 20.91 -4.98
N ILE A 294 -31.26 21.10 -6.19
CA ILE A 294 -30.50 21.09 -7.44
C ILE A 294 -29.54 22.30 -7.52
N ASP A 295 -30.00 23.49 -7.20
CA ASP A 295 -29.18 24.71 -7.16
C ASP A 295 -27.96 24.55 -6.23
N ARG A 296 -28.16 23.97 -5.04
CA ARG A 296 -27.09 23.69 -4.08
C ARG A 296 -26.03 22.75 -4.65
N ILE A 297 -26.42 21.64 -5.28
CA ILE A 297 -25.45 20.66 -5.83
C ILE A 297 -24.77 21.17 -7.10
N VAL A 298 -25.48 21.85 -8.01
CA VAL A 298 -24.92 22.47 -9.21
C VAL A 298 -23.85 23.51 -8.84
N LYS A 299 -24.05 24.23 -7.72
CA LYS A 299 -23.06 25.15 -7.15
C LYS A 299 -21.85 24.42 -6.54
N LYS A 300 -22.04 23.35 -5.75
CA LYS A 300 -20.90 22.58 -5.21
C LYS A 300 -20.04 21.97 -6.33
N PHE A 301 -20.67 21.34 -7.33
CA PHE A 301 -19.99 20.57 -8.37
C PHE A 301 -19.69 21.38 -9.64
N ASN A 302 -19.68 22.72 -9.56
CA ASN A 302 -19.28 23.64 -10.63
C ASN A 302 -19.97 23.39 -11.98
N GLY A 303 -21.28 23.12 -11.95
CA GLY A 303 -22.08 22.76 -13.12
C GLY A 303 -22.26 21.26 -13.34
N GLY A 304 -21.45 20.39 -12.76
CA GLY A 304 -21.76 18.97 -12.68
C GLY A 304 -22.81 18.66 -11.60
N VAL A 305 -23.33 17.42 -11.59
CA VAL A 305 -23.92 16.76 -10.41
C VAL A 305 -23.56 15.26 -10.41
N PRO A 306 -23.34 14.62 -9.25
CA PRO A 306 -23.16 13.16 -9.15
C PRO A 306 -24.49 12.41 -9.40
N ASN A 307 -24.48 11.07 -9.37
CA ASN A 307 -25.72 10.27 -9.49
C ASN A 307 -26.50 10.15 -8.16
N VAL A 308 -25.82 10.34 -7.04
CA VAL A 308 -26.38 10.29 -5.68
C VAL A 308 -25.74 11.39 -4.82
N TYR A 309 -26.55 12.12 -4.02
CA TYR A 309 -26.04 13.16 -3.12
C TYR A 309 -27.01 13.58 -1.99
N PRO A 310 -26.55 13.74 -0.73
CA PRO A 310 -25.19 13.50 -0.22
C PRO A 310 -24.85 11.99 -0.15
N VAL A 311 -23.60 11.69 0.22
CA VAL A 311 -23.08 10.34 0.55
C VAL A 311 -22.23 10.39 1.83
N ASP A 312 -22.71 11.18 2.79
CA ASP A 312 -21.94 11.69 3.92
C ASP A 312 -21.74 10.67 5.06
N LEU A 313 -22.62 9.69 5.21
CA LEU A 313 -22.42 8.58 6.13
C LEU A 313 -21.50 7.54 5.47
N PHE A 314 -21.85 7.11 4.26
CA PHE A 314 -21.09 6.16 3.44
C PHE A 314 -19.60 6.50 3.34
N GLU A 315 -19.26 7.74 2.97
CA GLU A 315 -17.87 8.21 2.83
C GLU A 315 -17.06 7.99 4.11
N ARG A 316 -17.62 8.37 5.27
CA ARG A 316 -16.96 8.28 6.57
C ARG A 316 -16.82 6.83 7.02
N ILE A 317 -17.89 6.05 6.88
CA ILE A 317 -17.96 4.63 7.24
C ILE A 317 -16.90 3.84 6.47
N TRP A 318 -16.87 3.96 5.14
CA TRP A 318 -15.93 3.19 4.32
C TRP A 318 -14.48 3.69 4.43
N ALA A 319 -14.23 4.99 4.62
CA ALA A 319 -12.88 5.49 4.84
C ALA A 319 -12.27 4.96 6.14
N VAL A 320 -13.05 4.91 7.24
CA VAL A 320 -12.60 4.29 8.50
C VAL A 320 -12.28 2.82 8.30
N ASP A 321 -13.18 2.04 7.67
CA ASP A 321 -12.92 0.62 7.36
C ASP A 321 -11.64 0.41 6.53
N ARG A 322 -11.39 1.27 5.53
CA ARG A 322 -10.19 1.16 4.70
C ARG A 322 -8.92 1.44 5.49
N LEU A 323 -8.91 2.46 6.35
CA LEU A 323 -7.76 2.78 7.20
C LEU A 323 -7.47 1.68 8.25
N GLU A 324 -8.51 1.05 8.79
CA GLU A 324 -8.37 -0.09 9.71
C GLU A 324 -7.83 -1.33 9.02
N ARG A 325 -8.43 -1.75 7.90
CA ARG A 325 -8.03 -2.96 7.17
C ARG A 325 -6.68 -2.82 6.48
N LEU A 326 -6.32 -1.61 6.02
CA LEU A 326 -4.95 -1.31 5.57
C LEU A 326 -3.95 -1.20 6.74
N GLY A 327 -4.41 -1.28 7.99
CA GLY A 327 -3.55 -1.39 9.16
C GLY A 327 -2.91 -0.10 9.64
N ILE A 328 -3.37 1.06 9.15
CA ILE A 328 -2.80 2.40 9.36
C ILE A 328 -3.67 3.33 10.22
N SER A 329 -4.87 2.89 10.64
CA SER A 329 -5.81 3.64 11.49
C SER A 329 -5.20 4.27 12.75
N ARG A 330 -4.14 3.66 13.31
CA ARG A 330 -3.44 4.15 14.51
C ARG A 330 -2.81 5.56 14.36
N TYR A 331 -2.54 6.03 13.15
CA TYR A 331 -2.08 7.41 12.89
C TYR A 331 -3.22 8.46 12.94
N PHE A 332 -4.47 8.00 12.87
CA PHE A 332 -5.67 8.79 12.58
C PHE A 332 -6.75 8.67 13.68
N LYS A 333 -6.36 8.34 14.92
CA LYS A 333 -7.30 8.06 16.01
C LYS A 333 -8.28 9.22 16.27
N GLN A 334 -7.84 10.46 16.12
CA GLN A 334 -8.69 11.65 16.35
C GLN A 334 -9.67 11.86 15.20
N GLU A 335 -9.21 11.70 13.97
CA GLU A 335 -9.96 11.88 12.73
C GLU A 335 -11.00 10.76 12.57
N ILE A 336 -10.63 9.51 12.85
CA ILE A 336 -11.56 8.37 12.92
C ILE A 336 -12.64 8.62 13.98
N LYS A 337 -12.27 9.11 15.18
CA LYS A 337 -13.26 9.45 16.20
C LYS A 337 -14.22 10.55 15.70
N GLN A 338 -13.73 11.59 15.01
CA GLN A 338 -14.58 12.63 14.42
C GLN A 338 -15.53 12.09 13.34
N CYS A 339 -15.08 11.14 12.52
CA CYS A 339 -15.92 10.44 11.56
C CYS A 339 -17.02 9.63 12.27
N LEU A 340 -16.70 8.86 13.30
CA LEU A 340 -17.67 8.04 14.03
C LEU A 340 -18.59 8.86 14.94
N ASP A 341 -18.12 9.95 15.55
CA ASP A 341 -18.95 10.97 16.23
C ASP A 341 -19.97 11.61 15.28
N TYR A 342 -19.67 11.68 13.97
CA TYR A 342 -20.61 12.12 12.95
C TYR A 342 -21.63 11.03 12.61
N VAL A 343 -21.18 9.80 12.34
CA VAL A 343 -22.06 8.67 12.01
C VAL A 343 -23.03 8.37 13.16
N HIS A 344 -22.54 8.32 14.41
CA HIS A 344 -23.36 8.10 15.61
C HIS A 344 -24.44 9.16 15.80
N ARG A 345 -24.17 10.43 15.44
CA ARG A 345 -25.15 11.54 15.53
C ARG A 345 -26.33 11.37 14.54
N HIS A 346 -26.16 10.56 13.51
CA HIS A 346 -27.17 10.25 12.49
C HIS A 346 -27.61 8.78 12.50
N TRP A 347 -27.16 8.00 13.48
CA TRP A 347 -27.64 6.64 13.76
C TRP A 347 -29.08 6.67 14.28
N THR A 348 -29.87 5.63 13.99
CA THR A 348 -31.26 5.51 14.45
C THR A 348 -31.61 4.05 14.78
N ASP A 349 -32.67 3.84 15.57
CA ASP A 349 -33.19 2.51 15.90
C ASP A 349 -33.84 1.78 14.70
N GLU A 350 -34.05 2.48 13.59
CA GLU A 350 -34.42 1.87 12.30
C GLU A 350 -33.18 1.47 11.47
N GLY A 351 -31.96 1.89 11.85
CA GLY A 351 -30.75 1.80 11.03
C GLY A 351 -30.45 3.10 10.26
N ILE A 352 -29.65 3.00 9.19
CA ILE A 352 -29.25 4.13 8.33
C ILE A 352 -29.21 3.72 6.84
N GLY A 353 -28.81 4.66 5.98
CA GLY A 353 -28.27 4.37 4.65
C GLY A 353 -27.15 5.37 4.32
N TRP A 354 -26.70 5.42 3.07
CA TRP A 354 -25.55 6.22 2.63
C TRP A 354 -25.56 7.71 2.99
N ALA A 355 -26.74 8.29 3.18
CA ALA A 355 -26.98 9.70 3.45
C ALA A 355 -27.69 9.93 4.80
N ARG A 356 -27.33 11.02 5.49
CA ARG A 356 -28.01 11.41 6.75
C ARG A 356 -29.50 11.65 6.56
N ASN A 357 -30.27 11.33 7.60
CA ASN A 357 -31.71 11.52 7.69
C ASN A 357 -32.50 10.82 6.55
N SER A 358 -31.99 9.70 6.04
CA SER A 358 -32.65 8.91 5.00
C SER A 358 -33.97 8.31 5.48
N THR A 359 -34.97 8.30 4.59
CA THR A 359 -36.25 7.59 4.78
C THR A 359 -36.23 6.19 4.19
N VAL A 360 -35.12 5.79 3.55
CA VAL A 360 -34.86 4.43 3.06
C VAL A 360 -33.51 3.98 3.62
N ILE A 361 -33.58 2.97 4.48
CA ILE A 361 -32.44 2.30 5.11
C ILE A 361 -31.93 1.15 4.24
N ASP A 362 -30.64 0.85 4.34
CA ASP A 362 -30.01 -0.30 3.69
C ASP A 362 -29.11 -1.08 4.66
N VAL A 363 -28.94 -2.37 4.38
CA VAL A 363 -28.22 -3.29 5.27
C VAL A 363 -26.71 -3.12 5.19
N ASP A 364 -26.17 -2.51 4.13
CA ASP A 364 -24.73 -2.44 3.89
C ASP A 364 -24.11 -1.33 4.75
N ASP A 365 -24.63 -0.10 4.61
CA ASP A 365 -24.26 1.03 5.47
C ASP A 365 -24.68 0.79 6.93
N THR A 366 -25.86 0.20 7.19
CA THR A 366 -26.28 -0.14 8.57
C THR A 366 -25.34 -1.15 9.22
N SER A 367 -24.94 -2.23 8.52
CA SER A 367 -24.01 -3.22 9.08
C SER A 367 -22.62 -2.64 9.30
N MET A 368 -22.14 -1.82 8.36
CA MET A 368 -20.83 -1.19 8.45
C MET A 368 -20.77 -0.16 9.58
N ALA A 369 -21.77 0.71 9.71
CA ALA A 369 -21.86 1.65 10.83
C ALA A 369 -22.00 0.92 12.17
N PHE A 370 -22.92 -0.05 12.29
CA PHE A 370 -23.07 -0.85 13.51
C PHE A 370 -21.74 -1.45 13.98
N ARG A 371 -21.02 -2.11 13.05
CA ARG A 371 -19.75 -2.77 13.32
C ARG A 371 -18.69 -1.77 13.79
N LEU A 372 -18.52 -0.65 13.10
CA LEU A 372 -17.51 0.36 13.45
C LEU A 372 -17.85 1.12 14.74
N LEU A 373 -19.12 1.48 14.93
CA LEU A 373 -19.60 2.11 16.16
C LEU A 373 -19.37 1.18 17.37
N ARG A 374 -19.72 -0.11 17.26
CA ARG A 374 -19.49 -1.09 18.32
C ARG A 374 -18.00 -1.31 18.60
N LEU A 375 -17.15 -1.42 17.58
CA LEU A 375 -15.68 -1.55 17.75
C LEU A 375 -15.03 -0.36 18.45
N HIS A 376 -15.60 0.84 18.33
CA HIS A 376 -15.12 2.06 18.99
C HIS A 376 -15.88 2.40 20.28
N GLY A 377 -16.71 1.48 20.79
CA GLY A 377 -17.36 1.60 22.09
C GLY A 377 -18.57 2.54 22.15
N TYR A 378 -19.18 2.84 21.00
CA TYR A 378 -20.49 3.50 20.96
C TYR A 378 -21.60 2.47 21.22
N ASP A 379 -22.64 2.88 21.95
CA ASP A 379 -23.78 2.01 22.27
C ASP A 379 -24.73 1.91 21.07
N VAL A 380 -24.85 0.71 20.49
CA VAL A 380 -25.67 0.43 19.31
C VAL A 380 -26.44 -0.88 19.47
N SER A 381 -27.77 -0.79 19.40
CA SER A 381 -28.68 -1.94 19.50
C SER A 381 -28.62 -2.82 18.24
N PRO A 382 -28.61 -4.16 18.36
CA PRO A 382 -28.72 -5.07 17.23
C PRO A 382 -30.15 -5.11 16.64
N SER A 383 -31.16 -4.56 17.31
CA SER A 383 -32.56 -4.58 16.86
C SER A 383 -32.80 -3.90 15.51
N VAL A 384 -31.87 -3.03 15.07
CA VAL A 384 -31.88 -2.45 13.72
C VAL A 384 -31.92 -3.52 12.62
N PHE A 385 -31.36 -4.70 12.86
CA PHE A 385 -31.31 -5.78 11.87
C PHE A 385 -32.67 -6.48 11.66
N GLU A 386 -33.61 -6.37 12.60
CA GLU A 386 -34.97 -6.90 12.47
C GLU A 386 -35.75 -6.26 11.30
N LYS A 387 -35.35 -5.05 10.86
CA LYS A 387 -35.94 -4.35 9.71
C LYS A 387 -35.58 -4.97 8.36
N PHE A 388 -34.47 -5.72 8.32
CA PHE A 388 -33.94 -6.38 7.13
C PHE A 388 -34.27 -7.88 7.08
N GLU A 389 -34.71 -8.46 8.20
CA GLU A 389 -35.18 -9.84 8.29
C GLU A 389 -36.64 -9.95 7.80
N LYS A 390 -36.91 -10.89 6.88
CA LYS A 390 -38.27 -11.21 6.42
C LYS A 390 -38.35 -12.67 5.99
N ASP A 391 -39.43 -13.35 6.38
CA ASP A 391 -39.71 -14.76 6.02
C ASP A 391 -38.58 -15.76 6.36
N GLY A 392 -37.64 -15.37 7.24
CA GLY A 392 -36.46 -16.17 7.62
C GLY A 392 -35.17 -15.87 6.83
N GLU A 393 -35.19 -14.86 5.94
CA GLU A 393 -34.04 -14.38 5.16
C GLU A 393 -33.71 -12.92 5.46
N PHE A 394 -32.50 -12.47 5.12
CA PHE A 394 -32.07 -11.07 5.20
C PHE A 394 -31.97 -10.43 3.81
N PHE A 395 -32.30 -9.14 3.71
CA PHE A 395 -32.36 -8.39 2.44
C PHE A 395 -31.67 -7.02 2.52
N CYS A 396 -31.20 -6.51 1.38
CA CYS A 396 -30.45 -5.25 1.27
C CYS A 396 -31.25 -4.01 1.67
N PHE A 397 -32.57 -4.02 1.48
CA PHE A 397 -33.45 -2.89 1.82
C PHE A 397 -34.67 -3.43 2.56
N ALA A 398 -35.07 -2.75 3.63
CA ALA A 398 -36.24 -3.12 4.43
C ALA A 398 -37.50 -3.24 3.54
N GLY A 399 -38.23 -4.35 3.69
CA GLY A 399 -39.43 -4.67 2.93
C GLY A 399 -39.24 -5.04 1.45
N GLN A 400 -38.00 -5.14 0.94
CA GLN A 400 -37.69 -5.57 -0.43
C GLN A 400 -37.09 -6.99 -0.45
N SER A 401 -36.93 -7.57 -1.64
CA SER A 401 -36.44 -8.95 -1.84
C SER A 401 -35.13 -9.01 -2.66
N THR A 402 -34.18 -8.13 -2.35
CA THR A 402 -32.87 -8.08 -3.02
C THR A 402 -31.78 -8.49 -2.03
N GLN A 403 -30.87 -9.37 -2.46
CA GLN A 403 -29.63 -9.69 -1.76
C GLN A 403 -28.44 -9.33 -2.65
N ALA A 404 -27.34 -8.92 -2.05
CA ALA A 404 -26.09 -8.52 -2.70
C ALA A 404 -24.90 -9.00 -1.87
N VAL A 405 -23.75 -9.17 -2.51
CA VAL A 405 -22.59 -9.80 -1.88
C VAL A 405 -21.95 -8.85 -0.86
N THR A 406 -21.81 -7.55 -1.13
CA THR A 406 -21.28 -6.59 -0.13
C THR A 406 -22.17 -6.47 1.10
N GLY A 407 -23.49 -6.31 0.90
CA GLY A 407 -24.45 -6.19 2.00
C GLY A 407 -24.49 -7.43 2.90
N MET A 408 -24.45 -8.63 2.32
CA MET A 408 -24.38 -9.88 3.11
C MET A 408 -23.00 -10.09 3.75
N TYR A 409 -21.91 -9.71 3.07
CA TYR A 409 -20.54 -9.74 3.60
C TYR A 409 -20.38 -8.82 4.83
N ASN A 410 -20.89 -7.60 4.76
CA ASN A 410 -20.83 -6.66 5.87
C ASN A 410 -21.81 -7.00 6.99
N LEU A 411 -22.99 -7.55 6.68
CA LEU A 411 -23.88 -8.15 7.69
C LEU A 411 -23.19 -9.31 8.43
N ASN A 412 -22.44 -10.15 7.70
CA ASN A 412 -21.64 -11.20 8.32
C ASN A 412 -20.57 -10.62 9.26
N ARG A 413 -19.77 -9.65 8.78
CA ARG A 413 -18.76 -8.96 9.61
C ARG A 413 -19.35 -8.24 10.83
N ALA A 414 -20.57 -7.72 10.74
CA ALA A 414 -21.29 -7.11 11.85
C ALA A 414 -21.74 -8.16 12.88
N SER A 415 -22.28 -9.29 12.43
CA SER A 415 -22.76 -10.39 13.29
C SER A 415 -21.66 -11.04 14.15
N GLN A 416 -20.39 -10.97 13.72
CA GLN A 416 -19.23 -11.48 14.46
C GLN A 416 -18.89 -10.62 15.70
N LEU A 417 -19.58 -9.49 15.92
CA LEU A 417 -19.48 -8.66 17.13
C LEU A 417 -20.72 -8.80 18.05
N ARG A 418 -21.38 -9.96 17.98
CA ARG A 418 -22.49 -10.36 18.83
C ARG A 418 -22.09 -10.39 20.31
N PHE A 419 -22.94 -9.83 21.16
CA PHE A 419 -22.92 -10.00 22.61
C PHE A 419 -23.90 -11.12 23.03
N PRO A 420 -23.78 -11.68 24.25
CA PRO A 420 -24.67 -12.73 24.73
C PRO A 420 -26.15 -12.31 24.69
N GLY A 421 -27.00 -13.16 24.10
CA GLY A 421 -28.46 -12.94 24.00
C GLY A 421 -28.93 -12.12 22.79
N GLU A 422 -28.05 -11.66 21.90
CA GLU A 422 -28.45 -10.92 20.69
C GLU A 422 -28.88 -11.86 19.54
N ASP A 423 -30.01 -12.54 19.71
CA ASP A 423 -30.53 -13.57 18.80
C ASP A 423 -30.61 -13.16 17.32
N VAL A 424 -30.90 -11.88 17.03
CA VAL A 424 -30.99 -11.37 15.65
C VAL A 424 -29.64 -11.41 14.94
N LEU A 425 -28.53 -11.15 15.65
CA LEU A 425 -27.18 -11.30 15.07
C LEU A 425 -26.81 -12.77 14.88
N GLN A 426 -27.28 -13.67 15.75
CA GLN A 426 -27.08 -15.11 15.55
C GLN A 426 -27.77 -15.61 14.27
N ARG A 427 -28.99 -15.14 13.99
CA ARG A 427 -29.70 -15.45 12.73
C ARG A 427 -29.00 -14.81 11.53
N ALA A 428 -28.69 -13.51 11.61
CA ALA A 428 -28.00 -12.77 10.55
C ALA A 428 -26.64 -13.38 10.18
N GLY A 429 -25.83 -13.74 11.18
CA GLY A 429 -24.50 -14.32 10.97
C GLY A 429 -24.55 -15.70 10.31
N ARG A 430 -25.44 -16.58 10.78
CA ARG A 430 -25.64 -17.90 10.17
C ARG A 430 -26.10 -17.79 8.71
N LEU A 431 -27.15 -17.00 8.46
CA LEU A 431 -27.75 -16.87 7.12
C LEU A 431 -26.82 -16.17 6.12
N SER A 432 -26.10 -15.13 6.54
CA SER A 432 -25.10 -14.47 5.70
C SER A 432 -23.90 -15.38 5.41
N TYR A 433 -23.42 -16.16 6.39
CA TYR A 433 -22.35 -17.14 6.18
C TYR A 433 -22.76 -18.23 5.17
N GLU A 434 -23.96 -18.79 5.33
CA GLU A 434 -24.55 -19.78 4.41
C GLU A 434 -24.64 -19.23 2.97
N PHE A 435 -25.20 -18.02 2.80
CA PHE A 435 -25.28 -17.33 1.50
C PHE A 435 -23.91 -17.10 0.86
N LEU A 436 -22.93 -16.61 1.62
CA LEU A 436 -21.61 -16.27 1.09
C LEU A 436 -20.81 -17.53 0.71
N ARG A 437 -20.87 -18.60 1.52
CA ARG A 437 -20.25 -19.90 1.18
C ARG A 437 -20.91 -20.57 -0.03
N GLU A 438 -22.23 -20.46 -0.20
CA GLU A 438 -22.89 -20.92 -1.42
C GLU A 438 -22.37 -20.16 -2.66
N ARG A 439 -22.28 -18.82 -2.57
CA ARG A 439 -21.77 -17.98 -3.67
C ARG A 439 -20.30 -18.24 -3.98
N GLU A 440 -19.47 -18.51 -2.96
CA GLU A 440 -18.07 -18.92 -3.13
C GLU A 440 -17.99 -20.24 -3.90
N ALA A 441 -18.72 -21.28 -3.46
CA ALA A 441 -18.74 -22.59 -4.11
C ALA A 441 -19.27 -22.56 -5.55
N GLN A 442 -20.13 -21.59 -5.88
CA GLN A 442 -20.64 -21.35 -7.24
C GLN A 442 -19.72 -20.49 -8.12
N GLY A 443 -18.65 -19.89 -7.56
CA GLY A 443 -17.82 -18.92 -8.27
C GLY A 443 -18.51 -17.57 -8.52
N MET A 444 -19.56 -17.26 -7.76
CA MET A 444 -20.43 -16.08 -7.91
C MET A 444 -20.16 -15.00 -6.84
N ILE A 445 -18.93 -14.91 -6.32
CA ILE A 445 -18.50 -13.76 -5.51
C ILE A 445 -18.20 -12.58 -6.43
N ARG A 446 -19.28 -11.89 -6.80
CA ARG A 446 -19.30 -10.66 -7.58
C ARG A 446 -20.41 -9.79 -7.00
N ASP A 447 -20.23 -8.48 -7.05
CA ASP A 447 -21.24 -7.57 -6.53
C ASP A 447 -21.76 -6.60 -7.61
N LYS A 448 -23.01 -6.15 -7.42
CA LYS A 448 -23.71 -5.28 -8.36
C LYS A 448 -23.41 -3.79 -8.14
N TRP A 449 -22.91 -3.42 -6.97
CA TRP A 449 -22.69 -2.04 -6.53
C TRP A 449 -21.21 -1.64 -6.56
N ILE A 450 -20.28 -2.59 -6.70
CA ILE A 450 -18.84 -2.31 -6.80
C ILE A 450 -18.08 -3.30 -7.71
N ILE A 451 -17.21 -2.74 -8.55
CA ILE A 451 -16.13 -3.41 -9.28
C ILE A 451 -14.86 -3.21 -8.47
N ALA A 452 -14.60 -4.13 -7.54
CA ALA A 452 -13.40 -4.14 -6.70
C ALA A 452 -12.30 -5.03 -7.29
N LYS A 453 -11.04 -4.76 -6.96
CA LYS A 453 -9.87 -5.51 -7.43
C LYS A 453 -9.87 -7.00 -7.05
N ASP A 454 -10.24 -7.37 -5.83
CA ASP A 454 -10.32 -8.78 -5.39
C ASP A 454 -11.38 -9.03 -4.30
N LEU A 455 -12.65 -8.75 -4.61
CA LEU A 455 -13.78 -9.14 -3.75
C LEU A 455 -13.83 -10.65 -3.42
N PRO A 456 -13.51 -11.59 -4.34
CA PRO A 456 -13.41 -13.01 -4.01
C PRO A 456 -12.44 -13.31 -2.86
N GLY A 457 -11.24 -12.72 -2.89
CA GLY A 457 -10.27 -12.84 -1.81
C GLY A 457 -10.75 -12.19 -0.51
N GLU A 458 -11.37 -11.01 -0.57
CA GLU A 458 -11.89 -10.31 0.62
C GLU A 458 -12.95 -11.14 1.36
N VAL A 459 -13.92 -11.70 0.61
CA VAL A 459 -14.98 -12.54 1.18
C VAL A 459 -14.39 -13.83 1.72
N LYS A 460 -13.59 -14.54 0.92
CA LYS A 460 -12.99 -15.81 1.33
C LYS A 460 -12.19 -15.68 2.62
N TYR A 461 -11.31 -14.68 2.73
CA TYR A 461 -10.49 -14.50 3.92
C TYR A 461 -11.35 -14.34 5.19
N THR A 462 -12.44 -13.56 5.14
CA THR A 462 -13.36 -13.39 6.29
C THR A 462 -14.17 -14.65 6.63
N LEU A 463 -14.46 -15.51 5.65
CA LEU A 463 -15.16 -16.78 5.89
C LEU A 463 -14.23 -17.88 6.42
N ASP A 464 -12.95 -17.85 6.02
CA ASP A 464 -11.91 -18.77 6.50
C ASP A 464 -11.35 -18.34 7.87
N PHE A 465 -11.29 -17.03 8.13
CA PHE A 465 -10.83 -16.42 9.39
C PHE A 465 -11.89 -15.46 9.96
N PRO A 466 -12.81 -15.93 10.83
CA PRO A 466 -13.75 -15.06 11.53
C PRO A 466 -13.01 -14.09 12.47
N TRP A 467 -13.69 -13.04 12.94
CA TRP A 467 -13.09 -11.92 13.68
C TRP A 467 -12.30 -12.35 14.94
N TYR A 468 -12.70 -13.41 15.65
CA TYR A 468 -11.91 -13.95 16.77
C TYR A 468 -10.55 -14.52 16.34
N ALA A 469 -10.41 -14.96 15.09
CA ALA A 469 -9.18 -15.47 14.49
C ALA A 469 -8.43 -14.44 13.59
N SER A 470 -9.08 -13.39 13.09
CA SER A 470 -8.42 -12.45 12.16
C SER A 470 -7.38 -11.55 12.85
N LEU A 471 -6.09 -11.93 12.79
CA LEU A 471 -5.01 -11.18 13.43
C LEU A 471 -4.66 -9.88 12.66
N PRO A 472 -4.44 -8.74 13.34
CA PRO A 472 -4.29 -7.42 12.69
C PRO A 472 -3.25 -7.29 11.57
N ARG A 473 -2.10 -8.00 11.62
CA ARG A 473 -1.14 -8.01 10.50
C ARG A 473 -1.46 -9.04 9.42
N VAL A 474 -2.17 -10.12 9.74
CA VAL A 474 -2.57 -11.13 8.75
C VAL A 474 -3.64 -10.51 7.83
N GLU A 475 -4.67 -9.88 8.41
CA GLU A 475 -5.70 -9.15 7.64
C GLU A 475 -5.07 -8.00 6.84
N ALA A 476 -4.22 -7.17 7.45
CA ALA A 476 -3.58 -6.07 6.74
C ALA A 476 -2.64 -6.54 5.62
N ARG A 477 -1.87 -7.62 5.83
CA ARG A 477 -1.03 -8.21 4.77
C ARG A 477 -1.90 -8.66 3.60
N VAL A 478 -2.99 -9.38 3.86
CA VAL A 478 -3.90 -9.86 2.81
C VAL A 478 -4.59 -8.69 2.11
N TYR A 479 -5.08 -7.69 2.85
CA TYR A 479 -5.83 -6.57 2.29
C TYR A 479 -4.99 -5.60 1.43
N LEU A 480 -3.67 -5.49 1.70
CA LEU A 480 -2.74 -4.76 0.83
C LEU A 480 -2.70 -5.29 -0.61
N ASP A 481 -2.94 -6.58 -0.82
CA ASP A 481 -3.05 -7.20 -2.14
C ASP A 481 -4.48 -7.19 -2.69
N GLN A 482 -5.49 -6.87 -1.89
CA GLN A 482 -6.91 -6.84 -2.31
C GLN A 482 -7.43 -5.44 -2.64
N TYR A 483 -7.04 -4.41 -1.88
CA TYR A 483 -7.47 -3.01 -2.11
C TYR A 483 -7.01 -2.49 -3.49
N GLY A 484 -7.94 -1.91 -4.25
CA GLY A 484 -7.69 -1.42 -5.62
C GLY A 484 -7.12 0.00 -5.72
N GLY A 485 -7.01 0.72 -4.59
CA GLY A 485 -6.57 2.10 -4.60
C GLY A 485 -7.56 2.99 -5.35
N ASP A 486 -7.09 3.77 -6.33
CA ASP A 486 -7.96 4.61 -7.19
C ASP A 486 -8.72 3.84 -8.30
N ASN A 487 -8.44 2.54 -8.46
CA ASN A 487 -8.95 1.74 -9.58
C ASN A 487 -10.36 1.20 -9.35
N ASP A 488 -10.74 0.93 -8.10
CA ASP A 488 -12.07 0.42 -7.74
C ASP A 488 -13.18 1.38 -8.24
N VAL A 489 -14.30 0.82 -8.71
CA VAL A 489 -15.41 1.59 -9.29
C VAL A 489 -16.73 1.20 -8.67
N TRP A 490 -17.49 2.18 -8.20
CA TRP A 490 -18.84 1.96 -7.67
C TRP A 490 -19.87 2.07 -8.80
N ILE A 491 -20.92 1.25 -8.76
CA ILE A 491 -21.96 1.17 -9.78
C ILE A 491 -23.22 1.86 -9.23
N GLY A 492 -23.43 3.10 -9.67
CA GLY A 492 -24.63 3.90 -9.41
C GLY A 492 -25.61 3.79 -10.60
N LYS A 493 -26.36 4.88 -10.88
CA LYS A 493 -26.99 5.05 -12.21
C LYS A 493 -25.96 5.13 -13.35
N THR A 494 -24.76 5.55 -12.98
CA THR A 494 -23.53 5.61 -13.78
C THR A 494 -22.41 5.02 -12.95
N LEU A 495 -21.28 4.70 -13.59
CA LEU A 495 -20.05 4.40 -12.85
C LEU A 495 -19.58 5.64 -12.07
N TYR A 496 -19.16 5.44 -10.83
CA TYR A 496 -18.67 6.51 -9.96
C TYR A 496 -17.49 6.09 -9.08
N ARG A 497 -16.79 7.07 -8.52
CA ARG A 497 -15.59 6.92 -7.69
C ARG A 497 -15.68 7.84 -6.47
N MET A 498 -15.07 7.39 -5.38
CA MET A 498 -15.11 8.01 -4.05
C MET A 498 -13.67 8.29 -3.58
N PRO A 499 -13.06 9.44 -3.94
CA PRO A 499 -11.61 9.66 -3.76
C PRO A 499 -11.14 9.61 -2.30
N LEU A 500 -12.01 9.93 -1.34
CA LEU A 500 -11.69 9.86 0.10
C LEU A 500 -11.83 8.43 0.68
N VAL A 501 -12.26 7.45 -0.13
CA VAL A 501 -12.39 6.02 0.23
C VAL A 501 -11.43 5.14 -0.60
N ASN A 502 -11.31 5.42 -1.90
CA ASN A 502 -10.58 4.65 -2.89
C ASN A 502 -9.47 5.53 -3.52
N ASN A 503 -8.24 5.42 -3.01
CA ASN A 503 -7.09 6.19 -3.50
C ASN A 503 -5.75 5.50 -3.26
N ASN A 504 -4.73 5.91 -4.03
CA ASN A 504 -3.38 5.36 -3.92
C ASN A 504 -2.56 5.94 -2.76
N THR A 505 -2.96 7.06 -2.15
CA THR A 505 -2.29 7.63 -0.97
C THR A 505 -2.39 6.69 0.24
N TYR A 506 -3.59 6.14 0.49
CA TYR A 506 -3.83 5.15 1.55
C TYR A 506 -3.00 3.88 1.31
N LEU A 507 -2.97 3.38 0.07
CA LEU A 507 -2.23 2.17 -0.30
C LEU A 507 -0.71 2.34 -0.22
N GLU A 508 -0.17 3.50 -0.62
CA GLU A 508 1.26 3.79 -0.54
C GLU A 508 1.73 3.96 0.91
N LEU A 509 0.95 4.68 1.74
CA LEU A 509 1.22 4.80 3.17
C LEU A 509 1.19 3.42 3.86
N ALA A 510 0.17 2.60 3.58
CA ALA A 510 0.03 1.27 4.16
C ALA A 510 1.15 0.31 3.78
N LYS A 511 1.67 0.38 2.54
CA LYS A 511 2.84 -0.42 2.12
C LYS A 511 4.12 -0.02 2.84
N ARG A 512 4.36 1.29 2.98
CA ARG A 512 5.54 1.81 3.71
C ARG A 512 5.47 1.41 5.18
N ASP A 513 4.32 1.65 5.81
CA ASP A 513 4.06 1.28 7.20
C ASP A 513 4.24 -0.21 7.47
N PHE A 514 3.66 -1.07 6.63
CA PHE A 514 3.79 -2.52 6.77
C PHE A 514 5.26 -2.95 6.66
N ASN A 515 5.97 -2.47 5.64
CA ASN A 515 7.38 -2.80 5.42
C ASN A 515 8.26 -2.29 6.57
N ARG A 516 8.02 -1.07 7.08
CA ARG A 516 8.74 -0.48 8.22
C ARG A 516 8.56 -1.30 9.48
N CYS A 517 7.33 -1.74 9.77
CA CYS A 517 7.06 -2.66 10.88
C CYS A 517 7.76 -4.01 10.65
N GLN A 518 7.70 -4.58 9.45
CA GLN A 518 8.31 -5.87 9.12
C GLN A 518 9.84 -5.87 9.27
N VAL A 519 10.53 -4.79 8.89
CA VAL A 519 11.98 -4.64 9.12
C VAL A 519 12.31 -4.64 10.61
N GLN A 520 11.55 -3.92 11.42
CA GLN A 520 11.69 -3.95 12.88
C GLN A 520 11.46 -5.37 13.44
N HIS A 521 10.45 -6.10 12.94
CA HIS A 521 10.15 -7.46 13.37
C HIS A 521 11.24 -8.47 12.96
N GLN A 522 11.93 -8.24 11.84
CA GLN A 522 13.08 -9.06 11.41
C GLN A 522 14.31 -8.86 12.32
N LEU A 523 14.56 -7.63 12.77
CA LEU A 523 15.63 -7.33 13.73
C LEU A 523 15.33 -7.93 15.11
N GLU A 524 14.10 -7.77 15.59
CA GLU A 524 13.62 -8.39 16.83
C GLU A 524 13.70 -9.92 16.80
N TRP A 525 13.31 -10.53 15.68
CA TRP A 525 13.44 -11.98 15.48
C TRP A 525 14.89 -12.45 15.57
N HIS A 526 15.83 -11.76 14.90
CA HIS A 526 17.25 -12.10 14.99
C HIS A 526 17.78 -12.01 16.43
N GLY A 527 17.40 -10.97 17.17
CA GLY A 527 17.71 -10.85 18.61
C GLY A 527 17.11 -11.97 19.46
N LEU A 528 15.89 -12.42 19.14
CA LEU A 528 15.22 -13.52 19.83
C LEU A 528 15.88 -14.88 19.55
N GLN A 529 16.35 -15.13 18.32
CA GLN A 529 17.17 -16.31 17.99
C GLN A 529 18.45 -16.34 18.83
N LYS A 530 19.17 -15.21 18.85
CA LYS A 530 20.43 -15.07 19.61
C LYS A 530 20.20 -15.34 21.10
N TRP A 531 19.21 -14.67 21.70
CA TRP A 531 18.82 -14.88 23.10
C TRP A 531 18.52 -16.35 23.44
N PHE A 532 17.80 -17.06 22.56
CA PHE A 532 17.40 -18.45 22.79
C PHE A 532 18.61 -19.41 22.87
N THR A 533 19.55 -19.30 21.94
CA THR A 533 20.76 -20.14 21.90
C THR A 533 21.80 -19.71 22.94
N GLU A 534 22.00 -18.41 23.20
CA GLU A 534 22.92 -17.95 24.26
C GLU A 534 22.46 -18.38 25.67
N ASN A 535 21.16 -18.57 25.88
CA ASN A 535 20.61 -19.13 27.11
C ASN A 535 20.49 -20.67 27.10
N GLY A 536 20.99 -21.36 26.07
CA GLY A 536 21.02 -22.83 26.01
C GLY A 536 19.65 -23.52 26.03
N LEU A 537 18.58 -22.79 25.67
CA LEU A 537 17.18 -23.26 25.82
C LEU A 537 16.82 -24.40 24.86
N GLU A 538 17.61 -24.59 23.80
CA GLU A 538 17.65 -25.77 22.94
C GLU A 538 17.82 -27.11 23.70
N THR A 539 18.34 -27.08 24.93
CA THR A 539 18.48 -28.26 25.82
C THR A 539 17.13 -28.80 26.35
N PHE A 540 16.00 -28.15 26.02
CA PHE A 540 14.66 -28.45 26.52
C PHE A 540 13.66 -28.82 25.41
N GLU A 541 14.15 -29.34 24.29
CA GLU A 541 13.35 -29.88 23.16
C GLU A 541 12.45 -28.88 22.41
N VAL A 542 12.37 -27.62 22.87
CA VAL A 542 11.81 -26.49 22.12
C VAL A 542 12.71 -26.14 20.93
N THR A 543 12.12 -25.90 19.75
CA THR A 543 12.88 -25.54 18.55
C THR A 543 12.71 -24.07 18.18
N LEU A 544 13.63 -23.52 17.37
CA LEU A 544 13.48 -22.18 16.79
C LEU A 544 12.20 -22.01 15.95
N ARG A 545 11.57 -23.10 15.47
CA ARG A 545 10.24 -23.05 14.82
C ARG A 545 9.15 -22.63 15.80
N ASP A 546 9.22 -23.14 17.01
CA ASP A 546 8.21 -22.89 18.03
C ASP A 546 8.38 -21.46 18.58
N VAL A 547 9.63 -21.02 18.77
CA VAL A 547 9.97 -19.63 19.10
C VAL A 547 9.47 -18.65 18.01
N LEU A 548 9.66 -18.96 16.71
CA LEU A 548 9.16 -18.09 15.63
C LEU A 548 7.63 -18.13 15.49
N ARG A 549 6.98 -19.27 15.72
CA ARG A 549 5.50 -19.33 15.75
C ARG A 549 4.93 -18.45 16.87
N VAL A 550 5.50 -18.52 18.08
CA VAL A 550 5.15 -17.61 19.18
C VAL A 550 5.39 -16.16 18.76
N TYR A 551 6.59 -15.82 18.27
CA TYR A 551 6.91 -14.45 17.89
C TYR A 551 6.01 -13.91 16.75
N PHE A 552 5.63 -14.76 15.78
CA PHE A 552 4.69 -14.41 14.72
C PHE A 552 3.30 -14.05 15.28
N LEU A 553 2.75 -14.88 16.18
CA LEU A 553 1.44 -14.62 16.80
C LEU A 553 1.45 -13.28 17.57
N VAL A 554 2.52 -13.04 18.32
CA VAL A 554 2.75 -11.81 19.10
C VAL A 554 2.88 -10.58 18.19
N ALA A 555 3.74 -10.64 17.17
CA ALA A 555 3.96 -9.54 16.23
C ALA A 555 2.76 -9.30 15.29
N ALA A 556 1.92 -10.31 15.06
CA ALA A 556 0.69 -10.16 14.31
C ALA A 556 -0.42 -9.42 15.08
N CYS A 557 -0.39 -9.50 16.42
CA CYS A 557 -1.28 -8.77 17.33
C CYS A 557 -0.74 -7.37 17.69
N ILE A 558 0.45 -7.28 18.29
CA ILE A 558 1.06 -6.03 18.77
C ILE A 558 2.18 -5.65 17.79
N PHE A 559 1.83 -4.96 16.71
CA PHE A 559 2.75 -4.78 15.58
C PHE A 559 3.51 -3.44 15.59
N GLU A 560 3.12 -2.49 16.44
CA GLU A 560 3.66 -1.12 16.42
C GLU A 560 5.14 -1.07 16.84
N PRO A 561 6.04 -0.36 16.13
CA PRO A 561 7.46 -0.29 16.51
C PRO A 561 7.68 0.20 17.95
N SER A 562 6.86 1.14 18.43
CA SER A 562 6.90 1.68 19.80
C SER A 562 6.42 0.71 20.89
N ARG A 563 6.10 -0.55 20.55
CA ARG A 563 5.66 -1.61 21.47
C ARG A 563 6.58 -2.85 21.42
N ALA A 564 7.85 -2.64 21.07
CA ALA A 564 8.86 -3.70 20.99
C ALA A 564 9.04 -4.45 22.32
N THR A 565 9.13 -3.74 23.44
CA THR A 565 9.24 -4.34 24.78
C THR A 565 8.05 -5.26 25.10
N GLU A 566 6.82 -4.81 24.82
CA GLU A 566 5.61 -5.63 25.03
C GLU A 566 5.61 -6.90 24.15
N ARG A 567 6.11 -6.84 22.90
CA ARG A 567 6.30 -8.03 22.05
C ARG A 567 7.36 -8.98 22.60
N LEU A 568 8.56 -8.46 22.86
CA LEU A 568 9.71 -9.26 23.25
C LEU A 568 9.49 -9.91 24.62
N ALA A 569 8.86 -9.20 25.56
CA ALA A 569 8.44 -9.74 26.84
C ALA A 569 7.47 -10.92 26.65
N TRP A 570 6.38 -10.74 25.89
CA TRP A 570 5.42 -11.81 25.61
C TRP A 570 6.11 -13.03 24.99
N ALA A 571 6.89 -12.86 23.92
CA ALA A 571 7.54 -13.96 23.23
C ALA A 571 8.54 -14.73 24.11
N LYS A 572 9.40 -14.02 24.86
CA LYS A 572 10.38 -14.64 25.78
C LYS A 572 9.69 -15.36 26.95
N VAL A 573 8.63 -14.77 27.52
CA VAL A 573 7.85 -15.39 28.62
C VAL A 573 7.09 -16.63 28.14
N SER A 574 6.43 -16.60 26.98
CA SER A 574 5.73 -17.78 26.41
C SER A 574 6.66 -18.97 26.24
N VAL A 575 7.91 -18.74 25.80
CA VAL A 575 8.93 -19.79 25.66
C VAL A 575 9.41 -20.31 27.02
N LEU A 576 9.83 -19.43 27.93
CA LEU A 576 10.34 -19.88 29.24
C LEU A 576 9.25 -20.51 30.11
N ALA A 577 8.03 -19.97 30.14
CA ALA A 577 6.93 -20.53 30.94
C ALA A 577 6.58 -21.94 30.47
N ASN A 578 6.54 -22.19 29.15
CA ASN A 578 6.34 -23.52 28.59
C ASN A 578 7.44 -24.51 29.04
N ILE A 579 8.71 -24.11 28.92
CA ILE A 579 9.85 -24.95 29.34
C ILE A 579 9.80 -25.25 30.84
N ILE A 580 9.47 -24.26 31.66
CA ILE A 580 9.41 -24.40 33.12
C ILE A 580 8.22 -25.27 33.54
N THR A 581 7.06 -25.19 32.90
CA THR A 581 5.91 -26.08 33.18
C THR A 581 6.30 -27.55 32.97
N GLU A 582 6.88 -27.90 31.82
CA GLU A 582 7.35 -29.28 31.55
C GLU A 582 8.38 -29.75 32.59
N TYR A 583 9.35 -28.89 32.93
CA TYR A 583 10.40 -29.21 33.92
C TYR A 583 9.85 -29.38 35.35
N LEU A 584 8.82 -28.62 35.74
CA LEU A 584 8.14 -28.74 37.03
C LEU A 584 7.31 -30.04 37.16
N HIS A 585 6.89 -30.62 36.03
CA HIS A 585 6.17 -31.90 36.01
C HIS A 585 7.11 -33.13 35.91
N SER A 586 8.39 -32.95 35.53
CA SER A 586 9.36 -34.05 35.41
C SER A 586 10.07 -34.42 36.72
N ASP A 587 9.31 -35.00 37.66
CA ASP A 587 9.77 -35.62 38.92
C ASP A 587 10.28 -34.64 40.02
N LEU A 588 10.71 -35.18 41.17
CA LEU A 588 10.92 -34.54 42.49
C LEU A 588 11.69 -33.19 42.56
N LEU A 589 12.44 -32.82 41.51
CA LEU A 589 13.37 -31.66 41.49
C LEU A 589 12.68 -30.30 41.48
N GLY A 590 11.43 -30.19 40.99
CA GLY A 590 10.72 -28.91 40.87
C GLY A 590 10.56 -28.13 42.18
N ASN A 591 10.68 -28.78 43.34
CA ASN A 591 10.71 -28.11 44.64
C ASN A 591 12.00 -27.30 44.88
N GLU A 592 13.17 -27.87 44.56
CA GLU A 592 14.46 -27.23 44.82
C GLU A 592 14.64 -26.00 43.90
N MET A 593 14.16 -26.06 42.65
CA MET A 593 14.17 -24.92 41.71
C MET A 593 13.35 -23.72 42.22
N VAL A 594 12.10 -23.94 42.62
CA VAL A 594 11.21 -22.86 43.10
C VAL A 594 11.73 -22.27 44.41
N GLU A 595 12.29 -23.09 45.30
CA GLU A 595 12.94 -22.59 46.52
C GLU A 595 14.20 -21.77 46.20
N ARG A 596 15.06 -22.20 45.27
CA ARG A 596 16.24 -21.41 44.86
C ARG A 596 15.87 -20.07 44.25
N PHE A 597 14.89 -20.04 43.33
CA PHE A 597 14.46 -18.79 42.69
C PHE A 597 13.84 -17.78 43.69
N MET A 598 13.07 -18.26 44.69
CA MET A 598 12.57 -17.39 45.77
C MET A 598 13.71 -16.82 46.65
N HIS A 599 14.75 -17.61 46.94
CA HIS A 599 15.79 -17.19 47.89
C HIS A 599 16.92 -16.37 47.24
N GLY A 600 17.17 -16.51 45.93
CA GLY A 600 18.23 -15.79 45.22
C GLY A 600 18.11 -14.27 45.33
N GLY A 601 16.92 -13.71 45.12
CA GLY A 601 16.70 -12.25 45.07
C GLY A 601 16.46 -11.55 46.42
N ILE A 602 16.30 -12.27 47.54
CA ILE A 602 15.82 -11.67 48.80
C ILE A 602 16.93 -11.51 49.87
N TYR A 603 18.03 -12.27 49.77
CA TYR A 603 18.98 -12.45 50.89
C TYR A 603 20.47 -12.23 50.59
N GLU A 604 20.85 -11.50 49.53
CA GLU A 604 22.27 -11.14 49.28
C GLU A 604 22.96 -10.38 50.44
N GLY A 605 22.17 -9.83 51.39
CA GLY A 605 22.67 -9.13 52.58
C GLY A 605 23.23 -10.00 53.72
N ASN A 606 23.17 -11.34 53.66
CA ASN A 606 23.75 -12.21 54.70
C ASN A 606 24.29 -13.54 54.15
N GLY A 607 25.60 -13.76 54.30
CA GLY A 607 26.29 -14.94 53.78
C GLY A 607 26.09 -16.23 54.58
N ASN A 608 26.61 -17.34 54.02
CA ASN A 608 26.61 -18.70 54.56
C ASN A 608 25.26 -19.46 54.53
N ILE A 609 24.65 -19.58 53.34
CA ILE A 609 23.88 -20.80 53.03
C ILE A 609 24.53 -21.50 51.84
N LEU A 610 25.09 -22.69 52.08
CA LEU A 610 25.74 -23.52 51.07
C LEU A 610 24.72 -24.52 50.51
N TRP A 611 23.85 -24.04 49.63
CA TRP A 611 22.85 -24.89 48.95
C TRP A 611 23.51 -25.99 48.12
N ARG A 612 22.74 -27.05 47.82
CA ARG A 612 23.17 -28.05 46.84
C ARG A 612 23.33 -27.37 45.48
N LYS A 613 24.34 -27.82 44.72
CA LYS A 613 24.40 -27.51 43.30
C LYS A 613 23.26 -28.27 42.62
N GLY A 614 22.39 -27.57 41.90
CA GLY A 614 21.30 -28.18 41.14
C GLY A 614 21.81 -28.99 39.95
N ASP A 615 20.90 -29.56 39.17
CA ASP A 615 21.28 -30.14 37.88
C ASP A 615 21.65 -29.03 36.88
N ALA A 616 22.46 -29.37 35.88
CA ALA A 616 22.91 -28.42 34.86
C ALA A 616 21.74 -27.77 34.11
N LYS A 617 20.61 -28.49 33.92
CA LYS A 617 19.39 -27.91 33.35
C LYS A 617 18.76 -26.86 34.26
N GLU A 618 18.75 -27.10 35.57
CA GLU A 618 18.17 -26.19 36.56
C GLU A 618 18.94 -24.86 36.65
N ASP A 619 20.27 -24.94 36.67
CA ASP A 619 21.16 -23.77 36.66
C ASP A 619 20.97 -22.92 35.39
N ILE A 620 20.69 -23.56 34.24
CA ILE A 620 20.34 -22.87 32.98
C ILE A 620 19.00 -22.13 33.10
N LEU A 621 17.93 -22.79 33.58
CA LEU A 621 16.60 -22.17 33.66
C LEU A 621 16.54 -21.02 34.65
N VAL A 622 17.18 -21.15 35.82
CA VAL A 622 17.25 -20.05 36.80
C VAL A 622 18.07 -18.88 36.22
N GLY A 623 19.24 -19.16 35.61
CA GLY A 623 20.07 -18.13 34.99
C GLY A 623 19.37 -17.38 33.85
N ALA A 624 18.64 -18.09 32.99
CA ALA A 624 17.89 -17.49 31.88
C ALA A 624 16.68 -16.66 32.35
N LEU A 625 16.02 -17.10 33.43
CA LEU A 625 14.90 -16.37 34.04
C LEU A 625 15.36 -15.10 34.75
N GLU A 626 16.47 -15.14 35.49
CA GLU A 626 17.03 -13.93 36.14
C GLU A 626 17.54 -12.93 35.10
N GLN A 627 18.25 -13.39 34.06
CA GLN A 627 18.62 -12.55 32.91
C GLN A 627 17.40 -11.92 32.22
N LEU A 628 16.31 -12.66 32.01
CA LEU A 628 15.08 -12.10 31.43
C LEU A 628 14.49 -11.01 32.33
N ILE A 629 14.45 -11.23 33.64
CA ILE A 629 13.86 -10.28 34.59
C ILE A 629 14.68 -8.98 34.65
N ASP A 630 16.00 -9.08 34.73
CA ASP A 630 16.86 -7.89 34.78
C ASP A 630 16.88 -7.14 33.44
N LEU A 631 16.80 -7.86 32.31
CA LEU A 631 16.62 -7.26 30.99
C LEU A 631 15.27 -6.54 30.87
N LEU A 632 14.15 -7.16 31.24
CA LEU A 632 12.83 -6.51 31.17
C LEU A 632 12.70 -5.35 32.16
N ALA A 633 13.36 -5.41 33.33
CA ALA A 633 13.44 -4.30 34.27
C ALA A 633 14.26 -3.11 33.73
N GLN A 634 15.22 -3.36 32.84
CA GLN A 634 15.96 -2.33 32.10
C GLN A 634 15.16 -1.80 30.90
N GLU A 635 14.61 -2.67 30.05
CA GLU A 635 13.82 -2.29 28.87
C GLU A 635 12.53 -1.52 29.24
N ALA A 636 12.03 -1.64 30.48
CA ALA A 636 10.87 -0.89 30.99
C ALA A 636 11.21 0.44 31.70
N LEU A 637 12.50 0.76 31.90
CA LEU A 637 12.95 2.06 32.48
C LEU A 637 12.31 3.31 31.84
N PRO A 638 12.12 3.40 30.50
CA PRO A 638 11.59 4.61 29.88
C PRO A 638 10.12 4.93 30.23
N VAL A 639 9.41 4.01 30.89
CA VAL A 639 7.95 4.08 31.06
C VAL A 639 7.50 4.37 32.50
N GLY A 640 8.41 4.54 33.47
CA GLY A 640 8.04 5.08 34.79
C GLY A 640 8.99 4.81 35.95
N GLU A 641 8.76 3.72 36.68
CA GLU A 641 9.31 3.50 38.02
C GLU A 641 10.74 2.93 38.03
N GLY A 642 11.42 3.05 39.17
CA GLY A 642 12.82 2.61 39.30
C GLY A 642 13.00 1.10 39.07
N PRO A 643 14.14 0.66 38.49
CA PRO A 643 14.30 -0.70 37.96
C PRO A 643 14.19 -1.77 39.04
N MET A 644 14.59 -1.47 40.28
CA MET A 644 14.43 -2.36 41.43
C MET A 644 12.95 -2.65 41.75
N TYR A 645 12.03 -1.70 41.53
CA TYR A 645 10.60 -1.94 41.71
C TYR A 645 10.04 -2.83 40.60
N ILE A 646 10.45 -2.59 39.35
CA ILE A 646 10.03 -3.38 38.19
C ILE A 646 10.55 -4.83 38.30
N SER A 647 11.84 -5.04 38.62
CA SER A 647 12.42 -6.37 38.85
C SER A 647 11.70 -7.11 39.99
N ASN A 648 11.35 -6.42 41.09
CA ASN A 648 10.55 -7.00 42.16
C ASN A 648 9.13 -7.41 41.71
N LEU A 649 8.41 -6.59 40.95
CA LEU A 649 7.09 -6.95 40.40
C LEU A 649 7.17 -8.16 39.47
N LEU A 650 8.20 -8.21 38.60
CA LEU A 650 8.44 -9.35 37.71
C LEU A 650 8.74 -10.63 38.50
N ARG A 651 9.61 -10.57 39.51
CA ARG A 651 9.90 -11.71 40.41
C ARG A 651 8.64 -12.17 41.15
N CYS A 652 7.82 -11.25 41.67
CA CYS A 652 6.55 -11.59 42.30
C CYS A 652 5.59 -12.34 41.34
N ALA A 653 5.42 -11.86 40.11
CA ALA A 653 4.55 -12.52 39.12
C ALA A 653 5.03 -13.95 38.77
N TRP A 654 6.33 -14.15 38.58
CA TRP A 654 6.89 -15.49 38.33
C TRP A 654 6.78 -16.42 39.54
N ILE A 655 7.05 -15.95 40.76
CA ILE A 655 6.92 -16.76 41.99
C ILE A 655 5.46 -17.18 42.20
N GLU A 656 4.51 -16.27 42.00
CA GLU A 656 3.07 -16.55 42.10
C GLU A 656 2.64 -17.63 41.09
N TRP A 657 3.05 -17.51 39.83
CA TRP A 657 2.76 -18.48 38.78
C TRP A 657 3.38 -19.86 39.05
N MET A 658 4.64 -19.93 39.46
CA MET A 658 5.31 -21.20 39.83
C MET A 658 4.58 -21.90 40.99
N MET A 659 4.13 -21.14 41.99
CA MET A 659 3.33 -21.67 43.09
C MET A 659 1.94 -22.16 42.64
N GLN A 660 1.33 -21.53 41.64
CA GLN A 660 0.06 -22.01 41.07
C GLN A 660 0.24 -23.31 40.28
N GLN A 661 1.25 -23.41 39.41
CA GLN A 661 1.54 -24.64 38.67
C GLN A 661 1.91 -25.81 39.61
N LYS A 662 2.71 -25.56 40.66
CA LYS A 662 3.07 -26.56 41.68
C LYS A 662 1.85 -27.13 42.43
N ASN A 663 0.78 -26.35 42.62
CA ASN A 663 -0.41 -26.78 43.35
C ASN A 663 -1.50 -27.40 42.44
N ARG A 664 -1.21 -27.61 41.15
CA ARG A 664 -2.12 -28.16 40.15
C ARG A 664 -2.36 -29.66 40.36
N GLN A 665 -3.56 -30.03 40.77
CA GLN A 665 -4.02 -31.42 40.89
C GLN A 665 -4.78 -31.85 39.63
N ASP A 666 -4.07 -32.33 38.60
CA ASP A 666 -4.69 -32.82 37.36
C ASP A 666 -4.81 -34.35 37.33
N ASP A 667 -6.04 -34.85 37.45
CA ASP A 667 -6.44 -36.25 37.20
C ASP A 667 -6.35 -36.66 35.71
N THR A 668 -5.91 -35.75 34.82
CA THR A 668 -5.98 -35.88 33.36
C THR A 668 -4.66 -35.60 32.62
N CYS A 669 -3.51 -35.67 33.29
CA CYS A 669 -2.22 -35.54 32.61
C CYS A 669 -1.91 -36.77 31.74
N ILE A 670 -1.83 -36.57 30.41
CA ILE A 670 -1.18 -37.53 29.49
C ILE A 670 0.30 -37.15 29.43
N LEU A 671 1.12 -37.75 30.29
CA LEU A 671 2.56 -37.47 30.34
C LEU A 671 3.26 -37.88 29.04
N GLY A 672 4.23 -37.07 28.59
CA GLY A 672 5.49 -37.62 28.08
C GLY A 672 6.14 -37.01 26.84
N VAL A 673 5.56 -35.99 26.19
CA VAL A 673 6.17 -35.32 25.01
C VAL A 673 5.80 -33.83 24.99
N VAL A 674 6.76 -32.96 24.67
CA VAL A 674 6.48 -31.55 24.33
C VAL A 674 5.63 -31.50 23.06
N GLN A 675 4.31 -31.35 23.21
CA GLN A 675 3.38 -31.34 22.08
C GLN A 675 3.52 -30.06 21.25
N ALA A 676 3.64 -30.22 19.93
CA ALA A 676 3.97 -29.15 19.00
C ALA A 676 2.89 -28.05 18.97
N GLY A 677 3.13 -26.97 19.72
CA GLY A 677 2.23 -25.83 19.83
C GLY A 677 1.79 -25.44 21.25
N SER A 678 2.19 -26.19 22.29
CA SER A 678 1.91 -25.85 23.69
C SER A 678 2.30 -24.41 24.07
N CYS A 679 3.43 -23.91 23.56
CA CYS A 679 3.89 -22.53 23.73
C CYS A 679 3.04 -21.46 23.03
N MET A 680 2.18 -21.83 22.07
CA MET A 680 1.31 -20.92 21.31
C MET A 680 -0.04 -20.65 21.98
N VAL A 681 -0.53 -21.61 22.78
CA VAL A 681 -1.83 -21.54 23.47
C VAL A 681 -1.59 -21.79 24.96
N PRO A 682 -1.36 -20.75 25.78
CA PRO A 682 -1.08 -20.90 27.21
C PRO A 682 -2.30 -21.43 27.97
N ASP A 683 -2.03 -22.20 29.04
CA ASP A 683 -3.04 -22.55 30.04
C ASP A 683 -3.52 -21.33 30.85
N LYS A 684 -4.52 -21.54 31.72
CA LYS A 684 -5.09 -20.48 32.56
C LYS A 684 -4.02 -19.67 33.30
N GLN A 685 -3.13 -20.33 34.03
CA GLN A 685 -2.10 -19.71 34.88
C GLN A 685 -1.10 -18.91 34.03
N THR A 686 -0.65 -19.47 32.92
CA THR A 686 0.35 -18.85 32.03
C THR A 686 -0.23 -17.66 31.28
N CYS A 687 -1.53 -17.69 30.96
CA CYS A 687 -2.25 -16.50 30.48
C CYS A 687 -2.22 -15.34 31.50
N LEU A 688 -2.34 -15.63 32.81
CA LEU A 688 -2.25 -14.60 33.86
C LEU A 688 -0.83 -14.03 33.98
N LEU A 689 0.19 -14.88 33.94
CA LEU A 689 1.60 -14.46 33.96
C LEU A 689 1.94 -13.55 32.78
N LEU A 690 1.55 -13.96 31.56
CA LEU A 690 1.77 -13.18 30.33
C LEU A 690 1.15 -11.79 30.43
N VAL A 691 -0.12 -11.69 30.84
CA VAL A 691 -0.80 -10.41 30.99
C VAL A 691 -0.13 -9.54 32.05
N LYS A 692 0.22 -10.09 33.22
CA LYS A 692 0.96 -9.36 34.26
C LYS A 692 2.27 -8.77 33.72
N ILE A 693 3.06 -9.54 32.97
CA ILE A 693 4.35 -9.07 32.45
C ILE A 693 4.20 -8.08 31.29
N ILE A 694 3.24 -8.29 30.37
CA ILE A 694 2.97 -7.32 29.28
C ILE A 694 2.53 -5.97 29.85
N GLU A 695 1.67 -5.96 30.87
CA GLU A 695 1.23 -4.71 31.51
C GLU A 695 2.37 -4.02 32.27
N ILE A 696 3.27 -4.75 32.94
CA ILE A 696 4.51 -4.19 33.51
C ILE A 696 5.38 -3.55 32.42
N CYS A 697 5.67 -4.29 31.35
CA CYS A 697 6.53 -3.84 30.24
C CYS A 697 5.92 -2.68 29.44
N GLY A 698 4.59 -2.56 29.45
CA GLY A 698 3.83 -1.45 28.90
C GLY A 698 3.67 -0.25 29.84
N GLY A 699 4.40 -0.20 30.97
CA GLY A 699 4.38 0.90 31.94
C GLY A 699 3.15 0.97 32.84
N ARG A 700 2.33 -0.09 32.88
CA ARG A 700 1.07 -0.16 33.65
C ARG A 700 1.29 -0.94 34.95
N SER A 701 2.37 -0.59 35.66
CA SER A 701 2.82 -1.21 36.92
C SER A 701 1.74 -1.28 38.00
N GLY A 702 0.92 -0.23 38.12
CA GLY A 702 -0.20 -0.18 39.07
C GLY A 702 -1.30 -1.22 38.79
N GLU A 703 -1.64 -1.45 37.52
CA GLU A 703 -2.59 -2.51 37.12
C GLU A 703 -2.00 -3.89 37.41
N ALA A 704 -0.73 -4.12 37.05
CA ALA A 704 -0.05 -5.39 37.34
C ALA A 704 0.07 -5.66 38.85
N SER A 705 0.40 -4.64 39.64
CA SER A 705 0.43 -4.72 41.10
C SER A 705 -0.96 -5.04 41.68
N SER A 706 -2.03 -4.45 41.13
CA SER A 706 -3.41 -4.80 41.49
C SER A 706 -3.72 -6.29 41.20
N MET A 707 -3.36 -6.77 40.00
CA MET A 707 -3.55 -8.17 39.58
C MET A 707 -2.71 -9.18 40.39
N ILE A 708 -1.62 -8.76 41.05
CA ILE A 708 -0.79 -9.59 41.94
C ILE A 708 -1.36 -9.60 43.37
N ASN A 709 -1.88 -8.47 43.85
CA ASN A 709 -2.35 -8.32 45.24
C ASN A 709 -3.82 -8.75 45.47
N THR A 710 -4.63 -8.87 44.41
CA THR A 710 -6.03 -9.33 44.50
C THR A 710 -6.15 -10.82 44.17
N MET A 711 -6.45 -11.67 45.16
CA MET A 711 -6.64 -13.12 44.94
C MET A 711 -7.83 -13.42 44.04
N ASP A 712 -8.93 -12.70 44.19
CA ASP A 712 -10.03 -12.66 43.23
C ASP A 712 -9.71 -11.62 42.13
N GLY A 713 -8.76 -11.97 41.24
CA GLY A 713 -8.41 -11.13 40.09
C GLY A 713 -9.65 -10.80 39.26
N ALA A 714 -9.77 -9.53 38.83
CA ALA A 714 -10.98 -8.97 38.23
C ALA A 714 -11.63 -9.88 37.19
N TRP A 715 -12.96 -10.04 37.26
CA TRP A 715 -13.68 -11.16 36.63
C TRP A 715 -13.43 -11.33 35.11
N PHE A 716 -13.22 -10.24 34.35
CA PHE A 716 -12.88 -10.32 32.92
C PHE A 716 -11.53 -11.02 32.66
N ILE A 717 -10.60 -10.99 33.63
CA ILE A 717 -9.32 -11.71 33.59
C ILE A 717 -9.57 -13.21 33.80
N GLN A 718 -10.43 -13.59 34.75
CA GLN A 718 -10.82 -14.99 34.97
C GLN A 718 -11.51 -15.57 33.72
N LEU A 719 -12.37 -14.78 33.07
CA LEU A 719 -13.00 -15.10 31.79
C LEU A 719 -11.97 -15.31 30.67
N ALA A 720 -11.08 -14.33 30.44
CA ALA A 720 -10.04 -14.42 29.42
C ALA A 720 -9.11 -15.63 29.63
N SER A 721 -8.66 -15.87 30.86
CA SER A 721 -7.82 -17.03 31.18
C SER A 721 -8.57 -18.36 31.04
N SER A 722 -9.88 -18.40 31.34
CA SER A 722 -10.73 -19.58 31.14
C SER A 722 -10.91 -19.90 29.65
N ILE A 723 -11.03 -18.89 28.79
CA ILE A 723 -11.10 -19.08 27.33
C ILE A 723 -9.78 -19.69 26.82
N CYS A 724 -8.63 -19.17 27.25
CA CYS A 724 -7.32 -19.76 26.92
C CYS A 724 -7.19 -21.22 27.37
N ASP A 725 -7.67 -21.54 28.58
CA ASP A 725 -7.67 -22.90 29.14
C ASP A 725 -8.51 -23.89 28.30
N ASN A 726 -9.72 -23.47 27.88
CA ASN A 726 -10.58 -24.27 26.99
C ASN A 726 -9.97 -24.41 25.58
N LEU A 727 -9.30 -23.36 25.06
CA LEU A 727 -8.57 -23.43 23.79
C LEU A 727 -7.36 -24.38 23.87
N HIS A 728 -6.63 -24.36 24.98
CA HIS A 728 -5.50 -25.26 25.27
C HIS A 728 -6.00 -26.72 25.31
N HIS A 729 -7.06 -27.01 26.07
CA HIS A 729 -7.67 -28.34 26.09
C HIS A 729 -8.22 -28.79 24.72
N LYS A 730 -8.83 -27.89 23.93
CA LYS A 730 -9.24 -28.18 22.55
C LYS A 730 -8.05 -28.59 21.67
N MET A 731 -6.92 -27.89 21.80
CA MET A 731 -5.69 -28.19 21.06
C MET A 731 -5.13 -29.57 21.43
N LEU A 732 -5.00 -29.89 22.72
CA LEU A 732 -4.56 -31.20 23.21
C LEU A 732 -5.45 -32.36 22.70
N LEU A 733 -6.77 -32.14 22.63
CA LEU A 733 -7.73 -33.16 22.18
C LEU A 733 -7.78 -33.35 20.65
N SER A 734 -7.13 -32.47 19.87
CA SER A 734 -7.24 -32.48 18.41
C SER A 734 -6.60 -33.71 17.73
N GLU A 735 -5.62 -34.36 18.40
CA GLU A 735 -4.87 -35.52 17.87
C GLU A 735 -5.73 -36.75 17.54
N ASP A 736 -6.83 -36.97 18.28
CA ASP A 736 -7.83 -38.01 17.98
C ASP A 736 -9.22 -37.37 17.78
N THR A 737 -9.29 -36.51 16.76
CA THR A 737 -10.47 -35.69 16.44
C THR A 737 -11.76 -36.50 16.31
N LYS A 738 -11.68 -37.75 15.84
CA LYS A 738 -12.83 -38.66 15.65
C LYS A 738 -13.35 -39.27 16.96
N ARG A 739 -12.52 -39.34 17.99
CA ARG A 739 -12.91 -39.82 19.32
C ARG A 739 -13.42 -38.69 20.20
N ASN A 740 -12.89 -37.49 19.99
CA ASN A 740 -13.12 -36.32 20.84
C ASN A 740 -14.17 -35.34 20.29
N GLU A 741 -14.72 -35.58 19.09
CA GLU A 741 -15.66 -34.71 18.35
C GLU A 741 -16.75 -34.05 19.23
N ALA A 742 -17.50 -34.84 20.01
CA ALA A 742 -18.57 -34.33 20.87
C ALA A 742 -18.04 -33.45 22.03
N THR A 743 -16.86 -33.78 22.57
CA THR A 743 -16.19 -33.02 23.64
C THR A 743 -15.61 -31.72 23.11
N MET A 744 -15.06 -31.73 21.89
CA MET A 744 -14.58 -30.53 21.20
C MET A 744 -15.74 -29.60 20.84
N SER A 745 -16.85 -30.13 20.30
CA SER A 745 -18.07 -29.35 20.00
C SER A 745 -18.62 -28.62 21.23
N HIS A 746 -18.63 -29.27 22.39
CA HIS A 746 -19.08 -28.64 23.64
C HIS A 746 -18.06 -27.64 24.23
N MET A 747 -16.77 -27.78 23.88
CA MET A 747 -15.77 -26.74 24.17
C MET A 747 -15.95 -25.53 23.27
N ASP A 748 -16.26 -25.72 21.98
CA ASP A 748 -16.51 -24.62 21.05
C ASP A 748 -17.75 -23.79 21.45
N GLU A 749 -18.82 -24.41 21.96
CA GLU A 749 -19.94 -23.70 22.59
C GLU A 749 -19.50 -22.78 23.74
N LYS A 750 -18.60 -23.26 24.61
CA LYS A 750 -18.09 -22.51 25.77
C LYS A 750 -17.13 -21.39 25.36
N ILE A 751 -16.23 -21.67 24.43
CA ILE A 751 -15.27 -20.71 23.89
C ILE A 751 -16.02 -19.58 23.18
N GLU A 752 -17.01 -19.91 22.33
CA GLU A 752 -17.85 -18.94 21.63
C GLU A 752 -18.67 -18.07 22.60
N ALA A 753 -19.30 -18.66 23.62
CA ALA A 753 -20.03 -17.90 24.64
C ALA A 753 -19.11 -16.97 25.44
N GLY A 754 -17.94 -17.47 25.87
CA GLY A 754 -16.96 -16.68 26.60
C GLY A 754 -16.35 -15.56 25.74
N MET A 755 -16.13 -15.79 24.44
CA MET A 755 -15.64 -14.77 23.52
C MET A 755 -16.66 -13.65 23.28
N GLN A 756 -17.96 -13.95 23.20
CA GLN A 756 -19.01 -12.91 23.14
C GLN A 756 -19.01 -12.05 24.40
N GLU A 757 -18.94 -12.68 25.58
CA GLU A 757 -18.94 -12.01 26.88
C GLU A 757 -17.67 -11.17 27.10
N LEU A 758 -16.49 -11.68 26.71
CA LEU A 758 -15.24 -10.93 26.73
C LEU A 758 -15.29 -9.74 25.77
N THR A 759 -15.83 -9.94 24.55
CA THR A 759 -15.98 -8.89 23.54
C THR A 759 -16.92 -7.78 24.04
N GLN A 760 -18.02 -8.14 24.72
CA GLN A 760 -18.90 -7.17 25.36
C GLN A 760 -18.15 -6.33 26.41
N ASN A 761 -17.34 -6.95 27.27
CA ASN A 761 -16.66 -6.25 28.37
C ASN A 761 -15.42 -5.44 27.94
N VAL A 762 -14.87 -5.71 26.74
CA VAL A 762 -13.80 -4.91 26.12
C VAL A 762 -14.38 -3.73 25.34
N LEU A 763 -15.55 -3.88 24.71
CA LEU A 763 -16.16 -2.84 23.87
C LEU A 763 -17.13 -1.92 24.64
N GLN A 764 -17.87 -2.41 25.62
CA GLN A 764 -18.71 -1.57 26.48
C GLN A 764 -17.89 -0.94 27.61
N ALA A 765 -18.04 0.38 27.78
CA ALA A 765 -17.38 1.16 28.83
C ALA A 765 -18.01 0.93 30.23
N GLN A 766 -17.95 -0.30 30.71
CA GLN A 766 -18.32 -0.68 32.09
C GLN A 766 -17.35 -0.01 33.09
N GLY A 767 -17.88 0.50 34.20
CA GLY A 767 -17.10 1.15 35.27
C GLY A 767 -16.45 0.17 36.24
N ASP A 768 -15.81 -0.89 35.72
CA ASP A 768 -15.23 -1.99 36.50
C ASP A 768 -13.81 -1.74 37.04
N GLY A 769 -13.22 -0.59 36.69
CA GLY A 769 -12.01 -0.05 37.33
C GLY A 769 -10.69 -0.35 36.62
N ALA A 770 -10.69 -1.17 35.56
CA ALA A 770 -9.49 -1.51 34.79
C ALA A 770 -9.39 -0.68 33.49
N SER A 771 -8.17 -0.41 33.03
CA SER A 771 -7.91 0.41 31.84
C SER A 771 -8.40 -0.24 30.54
N SER A 772 -8.80 0.57 29.56
CA SER A 772 -9.23 0.08 28.24
C SER A 772 -8.08 -0.60 27.49
N GLU A 773 -6.86 -0.18 27.79
CA GLU A 773 -5.60 -0.67 27.28
C GLU A 773 -5.34 -2.10 27.78
N THR A 774 -5.46 -2.36 29.09
CA THR A 774 -5.36 -3.70 29.69
C THR A 774 -6.41 -4.66 29.09
N LYS A 775 -7.65 -4.20 28.91
CA LYS A 775 -8.72 -4.97 28.25
C LYS A 775 -8.38 -5.33 26.80
N ARG A 776 -7.78 -4.40 26.03
CA ARG A 776 -7.28 -4.67 24.67
C ARG A 776 -6.06 -5.60 24.65
N THR A 777 -5.16 -5.53 25.62
CA THR A 777 -4.06 -6.50 25.78
C THR A 777 -4.61 -7.90 25.94
N LEU A 778 -5.54 -8.11 26.88
CA LEU A 778 -6.21 -9.39 27.12
C LEU A 778 -6.91 -9.93 25.87
N LEU A 779 -7.70 -9.09 25.17
CA LEU A 779 -8.33 -9.50 23.91
C LEU A 779 -7.31 -9.86 22.81
N SER A 780 -6.15 -9.20 22.78
CA SER A 780 -5.06 -9.52 21.83
C SER A 780 -4.41 -10.86 22.14
N VAL A 781 -4.20 -11.18 23.42
CA VAL A 781 -3.73 -12.50 23.87
C VAL A 781 -4.75 -13.57 23.47
N VAL A 782 -6.01 -13.44 23.92
CA VAL A 782 -7.05 -14.45 23.66
C VAL A 782 -7.31 -14.66 22.16
N ARG A 783 -7.29 -13.61 21.33
CA ARG A 783 -7.43 -13.75 19.86
C ARG A 783 -6.23 -14.45 19.21
N SER A 784 -5.01 -14.27 19.73
CA SER A 784 -3.85 -15.05 19.25
C SER A 784 -3.96 -16.53 19.62
N CYS A 785 -4.44 -16.85 20.84
CA CYS A 785 -4.75 -18.22 21.26
C CYS A 785 -5.86 -18.84 20.39
N TYR A 786 -6.93 -18.08 20.11
CA TYR A 786 -8.05 -18.51 19.29
C TYR A 786 -7.60 -18.80 17.85
N TYR A 787 -6.78 -17.93 17.27
CA TYR A 787 -6.19 -18.17 15.96
C TYR A 787 -5.25 -19.39 15.97
N ALA A 788 -4.34 -19.53 16.94
CA ALA A 788 -3.43 -20.67 17.02
C ALA A 788 -4.15 -22.02 17.18
N ALA A 789 -5.26 -22.07 17.92
CA ALA A 789 -6.05 -23.28 18.13
C ALA A 789 -7.00 -23.65 16.97
N ASN A 790 -7.23 -22.75 16.00
CA ASN A 790 -8.17 -22.97 14.88
C ASN A 790 -7.52 -22.81 13.49
N CYS A 791 -6.35 -22.18 13.38
CA CYS A 791 -5.56 -22.10 12.15
C CYS A 791 -4.79 -23.42 11.93
N PRO A 792 -4.93 -24.10 10.77
CA PRO A 792 -4.17 -25.30 10.50
C PRO A 792 -2.65 -25.02 10.51
N PRO A 793 -1.80 -25.86 11.12
CA PRO A 793 -0.37 -25.57 11.26
C PRO A 793 0.38 -25.28 9.94
N HIS A 794 -0.04 -25.89 8.82
CA HIS A 794 0.52 -25.61 7.51
C HIS A 794 0.14 -24.22 6.96
N VAL A 795 -0.99 -23.65 7.37
CA VAL A 795 -1.39 -22.28 7.02
C VAL A 795 -0.65 -21.29 7.91
N LEU A 796 -0.52 -21.57 9.21
CA LEU A 796 0.31 -20.81 10.14
C LEU A 796 1.77 -20.72 9.64
N ASP A 797 2.37 -21.86 9.31
CA ASP A 797 3.73 -21.90 8.75
C ASP A 797 3.78 -21.26 7.34
N GLY A 798 2.73 -21.37 6.54
CA GLY A 798 2.61 -20.73 5.21
C GLY A 798 2.54 -19.20 5.24
N HIS A 799 2.23 -18.59 6.39
CA HIS A 799 2.37 -17.14 6.58
C HIS A 799 3.84 -16.69 6.80
N VAL A 800 4.78 -17.63 6.98
CA VAL A 800 6.19 -17.36 7.31
C VAL A 800 7.11 -18.02 6.26
N SER A 801 7.97 -17.25 5.61
CA SER A 801 8.95 -17.78 4.65
C SER A 801 10.30 -17.08 4.77
N LYS A 802 11.38 -17.83 4.49
CA LYS A 802 12.78 -17.38 4.61
C LYS A 802 13.36 -17.13 3.22
N LEU A 803 13.66 -15.87 2.90
CA LEU A 803 14.43 -15.50 1.71
C LEU A 803 15.90 -15.30 2.10
N ALA A 804 16.79 -16.14 1.56
CA ALA A 804 18.23 -15.99 1.70
C ALA A 804 18.82 -15.54 0.35
N VAL A 805 19.36 -14.32 0.31
CA VAL A 805 20.09 -13.80 -0.86
C VAL A 805 21.58 -13.98 -0.62
N VAL A 806 22.26 -14.74 -1.47
CA VAL A 806 23.64 -15.20 -1.23
C VAL A 806 24.64 -14.65 -2.26
N TYR A 807 25.85 -14.38 -1.79
CA TYR A 807 27.01 -14.06 -2.62
C TYR A 807 28.22 -14.88 -2.17
N GLY A 808 28.43 -16.04 -2.80
CA GLY A 808 29.55 -16.92 -2.49
C GLY A 808 30.88 -16.32 -2.92
N SER A 809 31.96 -16.62 -2.19
CA SER A 809 33.28 -16.09 -2.53
C SER A 809 33.79 -16.63 -3.86
N ALA A 810 34.43 -15.77 -4.65
CA ALA A 810 35.14 -16.17 -5.87
C ALA A 810 36.44 -16.96 -5.56
N TYR A 811 37.08 -16.66 -4.42
CA TYR A 811 38.38 -17.18 -4.01
C TYR A 811 38.27 -18.59 -3.39
N PRO A 812 39.02 -19.61 -3.87
CA PRO A 812 38.95 -20.99 -3.38
C PRO A 812 39.01 -21.18 -1.85
N GLU A 813 39.84 -20.40 -1.18
CA GLU A 813 40.11 -20.45 0.26
C GLU A 813 38.84 -20.30 1.10
N PHE A 814 37.94 -19.38 0.75
CA PHE A 814 36.70 -19.11 1.50
C PHE A 814 35.49 -19.94 1.02
N LYS A 815 35.66 -20.87 0.07
CA LYS A 815 34.54 -21.68 -0.46
C LYS A 815 34.12 -22.84 0.43
N VAL A 816 34.99 -23.26 1.36
CA VAL A 816 34.61 -24.25 2.38
C VAL A 816 33.71 -23.56 3.41
N ASP A 817 34.14 -22.41 3.92
CA ASP A 817 33.44 -21.62 4.92
C ASP A 817 32.07 -21.15 4.40
N PHE A 818 32.00 -20.66 3.15
CA PHE A 818 30.72 -20.31 2.51
C PHE A 818 29.76 -21.51 2.37
N VAL A 819 30.26 -22.73 2.13
CA VAL A 819 29.37 -23.90 2.10
C VAL A 819 28.92 -24.30 3.51
N ALA A 820 29.76 -24.11 4.54
CA ALA A 820 29.35 -24.27 5.94
C ALA A 820 28.25 -23.27 6.31
N GLU A 821 28.43 -21.97 6.01
CA GLU A 821 27.41 -20.93 6.18
C GLU A 821 26.10 -21.27 5.45
N LEU A 822 26.18 -21.81 4.22
CA LEU A 822 25.00 -22.31 3.49
C LEU A 822 24.33 -23.50 4.19
N HIS A 823 25.06 -24.38 4.89
CA HIS A 823 24.45 -25.39 5.75
C HIS A 823 23.77 -24.72 6.95
N ASP A 824 24.44 -23.82 7.67
CA ASP A 824 23.89 -23.13 8.85
C ASP A 824 22.62 -22.33 8.52
N ILE A 825 22.55 -21.70 7.35
CA ILE A 825 21.36 -21.00 6.83
C ILE A 825 20.14 -21.93 6.69
N LEU A 826 20.34 -23.23 6.48
CA LEU A 826 19.27 -24.23 6.31
C LEU A 826 19.06 -25.13 7.54
N GLU A 827 20.11 -25.40 8.32
CA GLU A 827 20.03 -26.01 9.65
C GLU A 827 19.22 -25.10 10.60
N SER A 828 19.30 -23.78 10.40
CA SER A 828 18.44 -22.74 11.02
C SER A 828 17.14 -22.42 10.26
N ALA A 829 16.65 -23.29 9.38
CA ALA A 829 15.43 -23.04 8.58
C ALA A 829 14.34 -24.09 8.81
N SER A 830 13.23 -23.67 9.41
CA SER A 830 12.10 -24.53 9.80
C SER A 830 10.84 -24.38 8.91
N TYR A 831 10.97 -23.73 7.75
CA TYR A 831 9.87 -23.14 6.96
C TYR A 831 10.12 -23.26 5.44
N ALA A 832 9.18 -22.75 4.64
CA ALA A 832 9.39 -22.53 3.21
C ALA A 832 10.59 -21.58 2.97
N VAL A 833 11.63 -22.08 2.28
CA VAL A 833 12.87 -21.31 2.00
C VAL A 833 13.00 -21.07 0.50
N LEU A 834 13.41 -19.85 0.15
CA LEU A 834 13.94 -19.48 -1.17
C LEU A 834 15.39 -19.01 -0.99
N VAL A 835 16.36 -19.74 -1.54
CA VAL A 835 17.78 -19.36 -1.54
C VAL A 835 18.18 -18.96 -2.96
N CYS A 836 18.60 -17.71 -3.17
CA CYS A 836 18.94 -17.21 -4.50
C CYS A 836 20.15 -16.29 -4.52
N GLY A 837 20.80 -16.16 -5.68
CA GLY A 837 21.94 -15.26 -5.86
C GLY A 837 23.12 -15.95 -6.55
N ASN A 838 24.30 -15.33 -6.44
CA ASN A 838 25.53 -15.81 -7.06
C ASN A 838 26.25 -16.74 -6.09
N PHE A 839 26.28 -18.04 -6.38
CA PHE A 839 26.95 -19.01 -5.52
C PHE A 839 28.47 -19.09 -5.75
N ASN A 840 28.99 -18.55 -6.87
CA ASN A 840 30.37 -18.77 -7.34
C ASN A 840 30.84 -20.25 -7.32
N LEU A 841 29.87 -21.18 -7.38
CA LEU A 841 30.02 -22.63 -7.31
C LEU A 841 29.30 -23.29 -8.50
N VAL A 842 29.72 -24.51 -8.84
CA VAL A 842 29.37 -25.19 -10.08
C VAL A 842 28.93 -26.63 -9.76
N ARG A 843 27.70 -27.03 -10.13
CA ARG A 843 27.12 -28.32 -9.74
C ARG A 843 27.52 -29.47 -10.64
N GLN A 844 27.68 -29.25 -11.94
CA GLN A 844 27.95 -30.32 -12.90
C GLN A 844 28.98 -29.89 -13.96
N GLN A 845 29.61 -30.85 -14.64
CA GLN A 845 30.70 -30.53 -15.58
C GLN A 845 30.25 -29.66 -16.76
N PHE A 846 28.99 -29.79 -17.20
CA PHE A 846 28.40 -29.01 -18.29
C PHE A 846 28.00 -27.58 -17.87
N ASP A 847 27.88 -27.30 -16.58
CA ASP A 847 27.53 -25.96 -16.07
C ASP A 847 28.60 -24.90 -16.38
N LYS A 848 29.76 -25.30 -16.91
CA LYS A 848 30.88 -24.43 -17.27
C LYS A 848 31.43 -24.81 -18.65
N SER A 849 31.47 -23.86 -19.60
CA SER A 849 31.77 -24.16 -21.02
C SER A 849 33.11 -24.87 -21.26
N SER A 850 34.09 -24.64 -20.38
CA SER A 850 35.42 -25.29 -20.44
C SER A 850 35.45 -26.77 -19.99
N GLY A 851 34.37 -27.30 -19.40
CA GLY A 851 34.34 -28.63 -18.78
C GLY A 851 35.30 -28.82 -17.59
N ASN A 852 35.98 -27.77 -17.13
CA ASN A 852 37.01 -27.83 -16.08
C ASN A 852 36.46 -27.27 -14.76
N ILE A 853 35.98 -28.18 -13.91
CA ILE A 853 35.43 -27.92 -12.56
C ILE A 853 36.40 -28.42 -11.48
N ASN A 854 36.28 -27.91 -10.25
CA ASN A 854 36.97 -28.48 -9.10
C ASN A 854 36.04 -29.55 -8.46
N PRO A 855 36.40 -30.86 -8.50
CA PRO A 855 35.53 -31.91 -8.01
C PRO A 855 35.19 -31.81 -6.52
N HIS A 856 36.06 -31.20 -5.71
CA HIS A 856 35.82 -31.04 -4.27
C HIS A 856 34.71 -30.02 -3.99
N PHE A 857 34.80 -28.82 -4.55
CA PHE A 857 33.74 -27.81 -4.40
C PHE A 857 32.44 -28.22 -5.09
N THR A 858 32.52 -28.91 -6.24
CA THR A 858 31.33 -29.48 -6.90
C THR A 858 30.70 -30.61 -6.07
N PHE A 859 31.49 -31.42 -5.36
CA PHE A 859 30.96 -32.40 -4.41
C PHE A 859 30.25 -31.69 -3.24
N LEU A 860 30.93 -30.80 -2.53
CA LEU A 860 30.37 -30.06 -1.39
C LEU A 860 29.07 -29.31 -1.74
N PHE A 861 29.03 -28.62 -2.88
CA PHE A 861 27.83 -27.86 -3.28
C PHE A 861 26.64 -28.76 -3.65
N ASN A 862 26.87 -29.98 -4.16
CA ASN A 862 25.79 -30.95 -4.35
C ASN A 862 25.43 -31.69 -3.05
N ASP A 863 26.38 -31.93 -2.15
CA ASP A 863 26.09 -32.50 -0.83
C ASP A 863 25.15 -31.57 -0.06
N TRP A 864 25.40 -30.26 -0.08
CA TRP A 864 24.50 -29.23 0.43
C TRP A 864 23.08 -29.33 -0.17
N VAL A 865 22.94 -29.31 -1.51
CA VAL A 865 21.62 -29.45 -2.16
C VAL A 865 20.92 -30.76 -1.79
N ASN A 866 21.66 -31.87 -1.74
CA ASN A 866 21.10 -33.20 -1.49
C ASN A 866 20.70 -33.39 -0.01
N ARG A 867 21.53 -32.93 0.95
CA ARG A 867 21.28 -33.01 2.39
C ARG A 867 20.03 -32.24 2.79
N TRP A 868 19.78 -31.10 2.14
CA TRP A 868 18.61 -30.25 2.39
C TRP A 868 17.44 -30.48 1.40
N ALA A 869 17.53 -31.50 0.54
CA ALA A 869 16.52 -31.86 -0.46
C ALA A 869 16.02 -30.68 -1.33
N LEU A 870 16.89 -29.74 -1.67
CA LEU A 870 16.51 -28.51 -2.37
C LEU A 870 16.15 -28.78 -3.84
N LEU A 871 15.08 -28.13 -4.28
CA LEU A 871 14.67 -28.09 -5.68
C LEU A 871 15.33 -26.88 -6.34
N GLU A 872 15.94 -27.04 -7.51
CA GLU A 872 16.52 -25.92 -8.27
C GLU A 872 15.51 -25.47 -9.33
N ILE A 873 15.10 -24.20 -9.31
CA ILE A 873 14.18 -23.66 -10.33
C ILE A 873 14.98 -23.42 -11.62
N PRO A 874 14.72 -24.16 -12.71
CA PRO A 874 15.54 -24.07 -13.90
C PRO A 874 15.29 -22.78 -14.68
N ILE A 875 16.37 -22.19 -15.20
CA ILE A 875 16.28 -21.03 -16.10
C ILE A 875 15.70 -21.49 -17.43
N SER A 876 14.47 -21.08 -17.71
CA SER A 876 13.67 -21.60 -18.83
C SER A 876 14.17 -21.19 -20.24
N ASN A 877 15.05 -20.18 -20.34
CA ASN A 877 15.42 -19.55 -21.61
C ASN A 877 16.92 -19.27 -21.85
N ARG A 878 17.84 -19.67 -20.95
CA ARG A 878 19.30 -19.53 -21.18
C ARG A 878 20.11 -20.61 -20.43
N SER A 879 21.19 -21.08 -21.04
CA SER A 879 22.03 -22.18 -20.52
C SER A 879 23.17 -21.77 -19.58
N PHE A 880 23.53 -20.49 -19.51
CA PHE A 880 24.59 -19.96 -18.64
C PHE A 880 24.18 -18.61 -18.06
N THR A 881 24.64 -18.29 -16.85
CA THR A 881 24.35 -17.01 -16.20
C THR A 881 25.53 -16.05 -16.21
N TRP A 882 26.76 -16.56 -16.10
CA TRP A 882 28.00 -15.78 -16.08
C TRP A 882 28.90 -16.03 -17.29
N SER A 883 29.77 -15.07 -17.60
CA SER A 883 30.80 -15.11 -18.63
C SER A 883 32.01 -14.27 -18.23
N ASN A 884 33.23 -14.82 -18.31
CA ASN A 884 34.45 -14.05 -18.04
C ASN A 884 34.73 -12.88 -19.02
N ASN A 885 33.91 -12.74 -20.07
CA ASN A 885 33.96 -11.69 -21.09
C ASN A 885 35.33 -11.53 -21.80
N GLN A 886 36.12 -12.61 -21.85
CA GLN A 886 37.39 -12.66 -22.58
C GLN A 886 37.19 -13.10 -24.04
N ASN A 887 38.20 -12.87 -24.89
CA ASN A 887 38.20 -13.22 -26.32
C ASN A 887 37.92 -14.71 -26.63
N ASN A 888 38.13 -15.60 -25.67
CA ASN A 888 37.68 -16.99 -25.68
C ASN A 888 36.85 -17.21 -24.40
N PRO A 889 35.54 -16.93 -24.42
CA PRO A 889 34.78 -16.75 -23.19
C PRO A 889 34.54 -18.08 -22.45
N ILE A 890 34.85 -18.07 -21.15
CA ILE A 890 34.44 -19.12 -20.22
C ILE A 890 33.10 -18.70 -19.63
N PHE A 891 32.07 -19.47 -19.96
CA PHE A 891 30.72 -19.31 -19.41
C PHE A 891 30.53 -20.22 -18.20
N ALA A 892 29.67 -19.84 -17.26
CA ALA A 892 29.28 -20.67 -16.12
C ALA A 892 27.82 -20.43 -15.66
N ILE A 893 27.21 -21.41 -14.99
CA ILE A 893 25.98 -21.24 -14.21
C ILE A 893 26.38 -21.00 -12.75
N LEU A 894 26.45 -19.73 -12.35
CA LEU A 894 26.83 -19.29 -10.99
C LEU A 894 25.62 -18.71 -10.24
N ASP A 895 24.84 -17.86 -10.90
CA ASP A 895 23.56 -17.36 -10.39
C ASP A 895 22.50 -18.46 -10.46
N ARG A 896 21.86 -18.76 -9.32
CA ARG A 896 20.85 -19.84 -9.17
C ARG A 896 19.73 -19.46 -8.23
N VAL A 897 18.67 -20.26 -8.25
CA VAL A 897 17.52 -20.18 -7.34
C VAL A 897 17.16 -21.59 -6.88
N PHE A 898 17.19 -21.80 -5.56
CA PHE A 898 16.81 -23.05 -4.90
C PHE A 898 15.61 -22.81 -3.97
N THR A 899 14.75 -23.81 -3.85
CA THR A 899 13.58 -23.81 -2.98
C THR A 899 13.57 -25.06 -2.10
N SER A 900 13.04 -24.94 -0.87
CA SER A 900 12.64 -26.13 -0.12
C SER A 900 11.40 -26.76 -0.77
N VAL A 901 11.17 -28.06 -0.51
CA VAL A 901 9.97 -28.76 -1.00
C VAL A 901 8.69 -28.05 -0.55
N ASP A 902 8.66 -27.51 0.67
CA ASP A 902 7.53 -26.75 1.19
C ASP A 902 7.25 -25.48 0.36
N TRP A 903 8.28 -24.77 -0.12
CA TRP A 903 8.07 -23.60 -0.98
C TRP A 903 7.44 -23.99 -2.32
N ASP A 904 7.87 -25.10 -2.94
CA ASP A 904 7.30 -25.57 -4.21
C ASP A 904 5.82 -25.96 -4.07
N VAL A 905 5.43 -26.55 -2.93
CA VAL A 905 4.02 -26.82 -2.59
C VAL A 905 3.19 -25.54 -2.46
N HIS A 906 3.75 -24.46 -1.91
CA HIS A 906 3.05 -23.16 -1.77
C HIS A 906 3.01 -22.36 -3.07
N PHE A 907 4.05 -22.44 -3.92
CA PHE A 907 4.20 -21.65 -5.13
C PHE A 907 4.49 -22.50 -6.39
N PRO A 908 3.64 -23.49 -6.75
CA PRO A 908 3.91 -24.49 -7.81
C PRO A 908 3.87 -23.93 -9.24
N LEU A 909 3.67 -22.63 -9.40
CA LEU A 909 3.75 -21.91 -10.68
C LEU A 909 4.99 -21.01 -10.77
N SER A 910 5.93 -21.13 -9.85
CA SER A 910 7.20 -20.38 -9.85
C SER A 910 8.04 -20.74 -11.07
N PHE A 911 8.46 -19.75 -11.86
CA PHE A 911 9.37 -19.96 -12.99
C PHE A 911 10.44 -18.86 -13.09
N LEU A 912 11.60 -19.24 -13.64
CA LEU A 912 12.78 -18.39 -13.71
C LEU A 912 13.10 -18.05 -15.18
N ILE A 913 13.29 -16.75 -15.45
CA ILE A 913 13.73 -16.24 -16.77
C ILE A 913 15.01 -15.41 -16.64
N ALA A 914 15.90 -15.58 -17.61
CA ALA A 914 17.08 -14.75 -17.83
C ALA A 914 16.74 -13.56 -18.75
N LEU A 915 17.24 -12.38 -18.40
CA LEU A 915 17.19 -11.18 -19.25
C LEU A 915 18.49 -11.00 -20.07
N PRO A 916 18.50 -10.23 -21.18
CA PRO A 916 19.72 -9.93 -21.92
C PRO A 916 20.80 -9.25 -21.06
N ARG A 917 22.00 -9.84 -21.01
CA ARG A 917 23.14 -9.45 -20.17
C ARG A 917 23.91 -8.20 -20.67
N VAL A 918 23.19 -7.18 -21.14
CA VAL A 918 23.75 -6.07 -21.94
C VAL A 918 24.84 -5.31 -21.15
N GLY A 919 26.11 -5.53 -21.53
CA GLY A 919 27.28 -4.90 -20.90
C GLY A 919 27.76 -5.56 -19.59
N SER A 920 27.19 -6.70 -19.21
CA SER A 920 27.44 -7.39 -17.94
C SER A 920 28.12 -8.75 -18.15
N ASP A 921 28.93 -9.19 -17.19
CA ASP A 921 29.43 -10.57 -17.09
C ASP A 921 28.34 -11.51 -16.57
N HIS A 922 27.56 -11.07 -15.58
CA HIS A 922 26.37 -11.72 -15.05
C HIS A 922 25.10 -11.46 -15.87
N THR A 923 24.16 -12.41 -15.81
CA THR A 923 22.82 -12.38 -16.42
C THR A 923 21.77 -12.02 -15.37
N PRO A 924 21.01 -10.92 -15.52
CA PRO A 924 19.91 -10.62 -14.61
C PRO A 924 18.82 -11.70 -14.70
N LEU A 925 18.43 -12.24 -13.54
CA LEU A 925 17.36 -13.22 -13.41
C LEU A 925 16.07 -12.56 -12.90
N VAL A 926 14.93 -13.08 -13.33
CA VAL A 926 13.60 -12.72 -12.80
C VAL A 926 12.87 -14.01 -12.44
N LEU A 927 12.57 -14.16 -11.15
CA LEU A 927 11.63 -15.15 -10.65
C LEU A 927 10.22 -14.55 -10.73
N ASP A 928 9.30 -15.26 -11.38
CA ASP A 928 7.88 -14.91 -11.42
C ASP A 928 7.09 -16.04 -10.74
N TYR A 929 6.25 -15.66 -9.77
CA TYR A 929 5.42 -16.56 -8.96
C TYR A 929 3.94 -16.56 -9.40
N GLY A 930 3.63 -15.95 -10.55
CA GLY A 930 2.31 -15.99 -11.20
C GLY A 930 1.41 -14.76 -11.00
N ALA A 931 1.86 -13.74 -10.26
CA ALA A 931 1.06 -12.55 -9.96
C ALA A 931 1.02 -11.55 -11.15
N ARG A 932 -0.18 -11.37 -11.74
CA ARG A 932 -0.39 -10.51 -12.91
C ARG A 932 -0.14 -9.03 -12.60
N LYS A 933 0.69 -8.36 -13.43
CA LYS A 933 0.94 -6.91 -13.34
C LYS A 933 -0.09 -6.06 -14.09
N VAL A 934 -0.46 -4.93 -13.48
CA VAL A 934 -1.20 -3.82 -14.10
C VAL A 934 -0.20 -2.79 -14.66
N THR A 935 -0.57 -2.05 -15.71
CA THR A 935 0.29 -1.04 -16.36
C THR A 935 -0.37 0.32 -16.52
N SER A 936 0.27 1.39 -16.05
CA SER A 936 -0.22 2.78 -16.14
C SER A 936 0.24 3.53 -17.41
N PRO A 937 -0.46 4.60 -17.85
CA PRO A 937 -0.12 5.34 -19.06
C PRO A 937 1.16 6.19 -18.92
N LYS A 938 2.00 6.22 -19.96
CA LYS A 938 3.23 7.03 -19.98
C LYS A 938 3.01 8.48 -20.43
N MET A 939 3.58 9.41 -19.67
CA MET A 939 3.69 10.84 -19.97
C MET A 939 4.60 11.08 -21.20
N PHE A 940 4.33 12.13 -21.99
CA PHE A 940 5.14 12.48 -23.17
C PHE A 940 6.41 13.24 -22.77
N ARG A 941 7.54 12.89 -23.39
CA ARG A 941 8.84 13.58 -23.28
C ARG A 941 9.54 13.53 -24.63
N PHE A 942 10.25 14.57 -25.02
CA PHE A 942 11.07 14.63 -26.23
C PHE A 942 12.40 13.89 -26.04
N GLU A 943 12.71 12.95 -26.93
CA GLU A 943 13.97 12.19 -26.86
C GLU A 943 14.97 12.68 -27.90
N LYS A 944 16.16 13.10 -27.46
CA LYS A 944 17.19 13.77 -28.29
C LYS A 944 17.57 13.00 -29.57
N TRP A 945 17.49 11.67 -29.57
CA TRP A 945 17.84 10.83 -30.72
C TRP A 945 16.83 10.92 -31.88
N TRP A 946 15.63 11.47 -31.67
CA TRP A 946 14.66 11.72 -32.76
C TRP A 946 15.23 12.66 -33.83
N LEU A 947 16.10 13.61 -33.44
CA LEU A 947 16.81 14.51 -34.36
C LEU A 947 17.71 13.78 -35.36
N ALA A 948 18.17 12.57 -35.03
CA ALA A 948 18.98 11.73 -35.91
C ALA A 948 18.14 10.78 -36.80
N GLN A 949 16.81 10.85 -36.75
CA GLN A 949 15.94 10.00 -37.58
C GLN A 949 15.64 10.67 -38.92
N PHE A 950 15.84 9.91 -40.01
CA PHE A 950 15.57 10.38 -41.36
C PHE A 950 14.11 10.85 -41.51
N GLY A 951 13.93 12.06 -42.03
CA GLY A 951 12.63 12.71 -42.20
C GLY A 951 12.03 13.37 -40.95
N PHE A 952 12.65 13.26 -39.75
CA PHE A 952 12.10 13.90 -38.56
C PHE A 952 12.08 15.43 -38.66
N SER A 953 13.16 16.06 -39.14
CA SER A 953 13.22 17.52 -39.32
C SER A 953 12.16 18.01 -40.30
N GLN A 954 11.89 17.25 -41.38
CA GLN A 954 10.82 17.56 -42.33
C GLN A 954 9.44 17.43 -41.67
N LEU A 955 9.21 16.41 -40.84
CA LEU A 955 7.96 16.25 -40.07
C LEU A 955 7.70 17.45 -39.14
N VAL A 956 8.74 17.93 -38.45
CA VAL A 956 8.63 19.12 -37.59
C VAL A 956 8.29 20.36 -38.43
N GLN A 957 8.99 20.57 -39.55
CA GLN A 957 8.76 21.68 -40.48
C GLN A 957 7.34 21.67 -41.08
N ASP A 958 6.90 20.54 -41.62
CA ASP A 958 5.58 20.33 -42.18
C ASP A 958 4.45 20.63 -41.18
N VAL A 959 4.61 20.23 -39.92
CA VAL A 959 3.59 20.42 -38.89
C VAL A 959 3.60 21.84 -38.33
N TRP A 960 4.77 22.47 -38.18
CA TRP A 960 4.86 23.84 -37.67
C TRP A 960 4.31 24.87 -38.66
N VAL A 961 4.59 24.71 -39.96
CA VAL A 961 4.13 25.62 -41.02
C VAL A 961 2.63 25.50 -41.28
N LYS A 962 2.03 24.29 -41.19
CA LYS A 962 0.60 24.06 -41.50
C LYS A 962 -0.40 24.60 -40.47
N ASN A 963 0.03 25.10 -39.32
CA ASN A 963 -0.86 25.45 -38.18
C ASN A 963 -0.64 26.90 -37.72
N GLY A 964 -1.15 27.91 -38.44
CA GLY A 964 -0.93 29.31 -38.09
C GLY A 964 -2.04 30.27 -38.55
N ASP A 965 -3.16 30.29 -37.82
CA ASP A 965 -4.24 31.29 -37.98
C ASP A 965 -4.91 31.54 -36.62
N ALA A 966 -4.25 32.33 -35.77
CA ALA A 966 -4.64 32.56 -34.38
C ALA A 966 -4.46 34.03 -33.98
N ARG A 967 -5.32 34.52 -33.07
CA ARG A 967 -5.48 35.95 -32.76
C ARG A 967 -4.41 36.54 -31.82
N SER A 968 -3.49 35.72 -31.30
CA SER A 968 -2.44 36.15 -30.36
C SER A 968 -1.21 35.24 -30.45
N SER A 969 -0.04 35.79 -30.12
CA SER A 969 1.26 35.09 -30.11
C SER A 969 1.23 33.80 -29.28
N ILE A 970 0.69 33.89 -28.06
CA ILE A 970 0.59 32.77 -27.12
C ILE A 970 -0.34 31.66 -27.60
N GLU A 971 -1.44 31.99 -28.30
CA GLU A 971 -2.36 30.97 -28.82
C GLU A 971 -1.83 30.30 -30.09
N ASN A 972 -1.19 31.07 -30.97
CA ASN A 972 -0.43 30.55 -32.11
C ASN A 972 0.64 29.53 -31.63
N TRP A 973 1.48 29.94 -30.67
CA TRP A 973 2.52 29.09 -30.08
C TRP A 973 1.96 27.85 -29.39
N MET A 974 0.91 27.98 -28.57
CA MET A 974 0.28 26.83 -27.91
C MET A 974 -0.37 25.86 -28.91
N CYS A 975 -1.01 26.36 -29.97
CA CYS A 975 -1.61 25.51 -31.00
C CYS A 975 -0.55 24.75 -31.81
N LYS A 976 0.49 25.44 -32.31
CA LYS A 976 1.65 24.80 -32.97
C LYS A 976 2.30 23.74 -32.09
N THR A 977 2.57 24.08 -30.82
CA THR A 977 3.17 23.15 -29.84
C THR A 977 2.26 21.96 -29.51
N ARG A 978 0.93 22.11 -29.44
CA ARG A 978 0.01 20.97 -29.25
C ARG A 978 -0.10 20.09 -30.49
N ALA A 979 -0.21 20.68 -31.68
CA ALA A 979 -0.26 19.96 -32.95
C ALA A 979 1.02 19.12 -33.15
N LEU A 980 2.18 19.75 -32.96
CA LEU A 980 3.47 19.10 -33.03
C LEU A 980 3.58 17.93 -32.06
N ARG A 981 3.24 18.12 -30.77
CA ARG A 981 3.29 17.03 -29.77
C ARG A 981 2.33 15.87 -30.08
N LYS A 982 1.15 16.14 -30.63
CA LYS A 982 0.21 15.08 -31.06
C LYS A 982 0.80 14.25 -32.21
N VAL A 983 1.37 14.91 -33.22
CA VAL A 983 1.99 14.23 -34.37
C VAL A 983 3.27 13.49 -33.96
N ILE A 984 4.17 14.15 -33.20
CA ILE A 984 5.39 13.51 -32.70
C ILE A 984 5.06 12.33 -31.78
N LYS A 985 4.04 12.37 -30.92
CA LYS A 985 3.66 11.20 -30.10
C LYS A 985 3.17 10.02 -30.95
N GLY A 986 2.42 10.27 -32.04
CA GLY A 986 2.01 9.23 -32.97
C GLY A 986 3.18 8.66 -33.79
N TRP A 987 4.05 9.55 -34.28
CA TRP A 987 5.28 9.18 -35.00
C TRP A 987 6.26 8.45 -34.08
N SER A 988 6.46 8.88 -32.84
CA SER A 988 7.32 8.21 -31.86
C SER A 988 6.72 6.87 -31.50
N ILE A 989 5.40 6.71 -31.30
CA ILE A 989 4.82 5.38 -31.11
C ILE A 989 5.14 4.44 -32.29
N ASN A 990 5.11 4.93 -33.53
CA ASN A 990 5.43 4.12 -34.72
C ASN A 990 6.94 3.85 -34.90
N ILE A 991 7.81 4.86 -34.71
CA ILE A 991 9.27 4.70 -34.81
C ILE A 991 9.82 3.98 -33.58
N GLU A 992 9.27 4.18 -32.39
CA GLU A 992 9.51 3.34 -31.21
C GLU A 992 8.91 1.95 -31.40
N ALA A 993 7.80 1.72 -32.11
CA ALA A 993 7.34 0.37 -32.42
C ALA A 993 8.29 -0.30 -33.42
N ALA A 994 8.77 0.42 -34.43
CA ALA A 994 9.80 -0.05 -35.35
C ALA A 994 11.16 -0.25 -34.63
N MET A 995 11.52 0.60 -33.68
CA MET A 995 12.74 0.54 -32.86
C MET A 995 12.61 -0.43 -31.68
N LYS A 996 11.43 -0.78 -31.20
CA LYS A 996 11.17 -1.86 -30.23
C LYS A 996 11.03 -3.19 -30.96
N LYS A 997 10.53 -3.21 -32.20
CA LYS A 997 10.61 -4.38 -33.09
C LYS A 997 12.06 -4.59 -33.55
N LYS A 998 12.81 -3.54 -33.88
CA LYS A 998 14.24 -3.60 -34.21
C LYS A 998 15.11 -3.83 -32.98
N LYS A 999 14.82 -3.26 -31.80
CA LYS A 999 15.50 -3.59 -30.53
C LYS A 999 15.12 -4.97 -30.03
N LYS A 1000 13.89 -5.46 -30.21
CA LYS A 1000 13.54 -6.87 -29.95
C LYS A 1000 14.22 -7.77 -30.98
N SER A 1001 14.29 -7.38 -32.25
CA SER A 1001 15.01 -8.12 -33.28
C SER A 1001 16.53 -8.08 -33.07
N LEU A 1002 17.11 -6.99 -32.57
CA LEU A 1002 18.54 -6.82 -32.28
C LEU A 1002 18.91 -7.36 -30.90
N LEU A 1003 17.99 -7.44 -29.94
CA LEU A 1003 18.19 -8.17 -28.69
C LEU A 1003 17.97 -9.67 -28.90
N MET A 1004 17.06 -10.08 -29.78
CA MET A 1004 16.89 -11.47 -30.19
C MET A 1004 18.01 -11.90 -31.14
N GLU A 1005 18.49 -11.02 -32.03
CA GLU A 1005 19.69 -11.24 -32.83
C GLU A 1005 20.95 -11.18 -31.95
N PHE A 1006 21.06 -10.27 -30.98
CA PHE A 1006 22.12 -10.29 -29.97
C PHE A 1006 22.09 -11.57 -29.15
N ASP A 1007 20.94 -12.01 -28.63
CA ASP A 1007 20.79 -13.24 -27.83
C ASP A 1007 21.03 -14.49 -28.71
N ILE A 1008 20.60 -14.49 -29.97
CA ILE A 1008 20.96 -15.51 -30.98
C ILE A 1008 22.46 -15.44 -31.34
N LEU A 1009 23.08 -14.26 -31.33
CA LEU A 1009 24.52 -14.07 -31.56
C LEU A 1009 25.35 -14.38 -30.31
N ASP A 1010 24.79 -14.26 -29.11
CA ASP A 1010 25.38 -14.63 -27.83
C ASP A 1010 25.41 -16.17 -27.77
N VAL A 1011 24.28 -16.81 -28.08
CA VAL A 1011 24.15 -18.26 -28.28
C VAL A 1011 25.01 -18.78 -29.46
N LYS A 1012 25.19 -18.01 -30.55
CA LYS A 1012 26.08 -18.38 -31.67
C LYS A 1012 27.55 -17.97 -31.48
N SER A 1013 27.88 -17.09 -30.53
CA SER A 1013 29.27 -16.65 -30.26
C SER A 1013 30.17 -17.81 -29.85
N PHE A 1014 29.55 -18.87 -29.34
CA PHE A 1014 30.02 -20.25 -29.21
C PHE A 1014 30.81 -20.82 -30.41
N SER A 1015 30.83 -20.18 -31.59
CA SER A 1015 31.34 -20.76 -32.84
C SER A 1015 32.55 -20.10 -33.53
N LEU A 1016 32.93 -18.84 -33.24
CA LEU A 1016 34.00 -18.14 -33.98
C LEU A 1016 34.84 -17.17 -33.12
N LEU A 1017 36.11 -16.97 -33.49
CA LEU A 1017 37.16 -16.41 -32.61
C LEU A 1017 38.15 -15.46 -33.32
N ASN A 1018 38.48 -14.34 -32.63
CA ASN A 1018 39.81 -13.68 -32.54
C ASN A 1018 40.20 -12.43 -33.42
N LYS A 1019 40.99 -11.52 -32.79
CA LYS A 1019 41.83 -10.39 -33.30
C LYS A 1019 41.12 -9.06 -33.71
N ASN A 1020 41.65 -7.82 -33.49
CA ASN A 1020 42.90 -7.32 -32.86
C ASN A 1020 42.83 -5.83 -32.38
N LEU A 1021 43.86 -5.36 -31.65
CA LEU A 1021 44.07 -4.11 -30.84
C LEU A 1021 44.17 -2.71 -31.55
N THR A 1022 44.03 -1.57 -30.80
CA THR A 1022 45.01 -0.42 -30.63
C THR A 1022 44.48 0.81 -29.81
N HIS A 1023 45.28 1.89 -29.63
CA HIS A 1023 45.31 2.96 -28.56
C HIS A 1023 45.79 4.34 -29.14
N LEU A 1024 45.78 5.57 -28.55
CA LEU A 1024 45.17 6.27 -27.35
C LEU A 1024 45.45 7.84 -27.36
N ASP A 1025 44.93 8.59 -26.34
CA ASP A 1025 45.34 9.88 -25.64
C ASP A 1025 45.39 11.33 -26.27
N ASP A 1026 44.63 12.25 -25.62
CA ASP A 1026 44.90 13.56 -24.89
C ASP A 1026 45.43 14.94 -25.44
N ASP A 1027 44.88 16.01 -24.79
CA ASP A 1027 45.35 17.40 -24.41
C ASP A 1027 45.66 18.60 -25.36
N PHE A 1028 45.11 19.81 -25.04
CA PHE A 1028 45.72 21.18 -25.09
C PHE A 1028 44.83 22.35 -24.51
N TRP A 1029 45.38 23.55 -24.20
CA TRP A 1029 44.75 24.67 -23.40
C TRP A 1029 44.88 26.14 -23.94
N ASP A 1030 43.99 27.06 -23.49
CA ASP A 1030 44.02 28.56 -23.26
C ASP A 1030 44.47 29.59 -24.36
N ASP A 1031 44.29 30.94 -24.31
CA ASP A 1031 43.83 31.95 -23.30
C ASP A 1031 43.35 33.35 -23.89
N CYS A 1032 42.82 34.28 -23.04
CA CYS A 1032 42.79 35.78 -23.09
C CYS A 1032 41.77 36.69 -23.89
N ASP A 1033 40.82 37.31 -23.13
CA ASP A 1033 40.53 38.76 -22.86
C ASP A 1033 40.06 39.93 -23.83
N MET A 1034 38.90 40.54 -23.44
CA MET A 1034 38.51 41.99 -23.32
C MET A 1034 38.08 42.89 -24.54
N ILE A 1035 37.11 43.82 -24.32
CA ILE A 1035 36.42 44.70 -25.33
C ILE A 1035 36.24 46.18 -24.82
N THR A 1036 35.50 47.06 -25.51
CA THR A 1036 35.64 48.55 -25.53
C THR A 1036 34.32 49.36 -25.65
N GLU A 1037 34.40 50.69 -25.51
CA GLU A 1037 33.30 51.70 -25.38
C GLU A 1037 32.00 51.52 -26.22
N GLU A 1038 32.02 50.86 -27.38
CA GLU A 1038 30.81 50.48 -28.14
C GLU A 1038 29.82 49.67 -27.29
N ASP A 1039 30.37 48.88 -26.35
CA ASP A 1039 29.66 48.05 -25.38
C ASP A 1039 28.60 48.80 -24.57
N ARG A 1040 28.76 50.12 -24.34
CA ARG A 1040 27.77 50.91 -23.57
C ARG A 1040 26.48 51.16 -24.35
N GLU A 1041 26.56 51.33 -25.67
CA GLU A 1041 25.34 51.49 -26.50
C GLU A 1041 24.57 50.17 -26.69
N ILE A 1042 25.17 49.02 -26.43
CA ILE A 1042 24.52 47.72 -26.56
C ILE A 1042 23.48 47.51 -25.44
N LEU A 1043 23.69 48.13 -24.28
CA LEU A 1043 22.90 47.90 -23.06
C LEU A 1043 21.45 48.40 -23.14
N GLU A 1044 21.17 49.41 -23.96
CA GLU A 1044 19.88 50.12 -24.01
C GLU A 1044 19.03 49.79 -25.25
N LYS A 1045 19.49 48.89 -26.13
CA LYS A 1045 18.78 48.51 -27.37
C LYS A 1045 17.65 47.49 -27.10
N PRO A 1046 16.54 47.49 -27.86
CA PRO A 1046 15.53 46.42 -27.82
C PRO A 1046 16.15 45.05 -28.11
N PHE A 1047 15.53 43.96 -27.67
CA PHE A 1047 16.11 42.62 -27.83
C PHE A 1047 16.16 42.19 -29.30
N SER A 1048 17.36 41.97 -29.83
CA SER A 1048 17.60 41.47 -31.19
C SER A 1048 17.33 39.96 -31.34
N GLU A 1049 17.10 39.50 -32.58
CA GLU A 1049 16.99 38.06 -32.85
C GLU A 1049 18.29 37.35 -32.48
N GLU A 1050 19.42 37.96 -32.84
CA GLU A 1050 20.78 37.50 -32.57
C GLU A 1050 21.06 37.32 -31.07
N GLU A 1051 20.62 38.25 -30.23
CA GLU A 1051 20.71 38.18 -28.77
C GLU A 1051 19.93 36.98 -28.20
N ILE A 1052 18.65 36.85 -28.56
CA ILE A 1052 17.78 35.79 -28.05
C ILE A 1052 18.24 34.41 -28.57
N LYS A 1053 18.67 34.34 -29.83
CA LYS A 1053 19.32 33.19 -30.44
C LYS A 1053 20.58 32.80 -29.67
N LYS A 1054 21.45 33.76 -29.32
CA LYS A 1054 22.66 33.51 -28.50
C LYS A 1054 22.29 32.91 -27.13
N ALA A 1055 21.28 33.46 -26.44
CA ALA A 1055 20.82 32.94 -25.16
C ALA A 1055 20.30 31.49 -25.26
N ILE A 1056 19.47 31.18 -26.27
CA ILE A 1056 18.95 29.82 -26.51
C ILE A 1056 20.08 28.84 -26.87
N MET A 1057 21.05 29.25 -27.69
CA MET A 1057 22.21 28.43 -28.06
C MET A 1057 23.18 28.20 -26.88
N SER A 1058 23.30 29.15 -25.95
CA SER A 1058 24.12 29.01 -24.73
C SER A 1058 23.50 28.10 -23.66
N SER A 1059 22.19 27.83 -23.75
CA SER A 1059 21.46 27.08 -22.73
C SER A 1059 21.78 25.59 -22.75
N TYR A 1060 21.76 24.92 -21.59
CA TYR A 1060 22.13 23.50 -21.50
C TYR A 1060 21.15 22.60 -22.28
N ALA A 1061 21.62 22.10 -23.42
CA ALA A 1061 20.84 21.33 -24.39
C ALA A 1061 20.18 20.06 -23.80
N GLY A 1062 20.77 19.48 -22.75
CA GLY A 1062 20.27 18.32 -22.01
C GLY A 1062 19.34 18.65 -20.83
N GLY A 1063 18.93 19.91 -20.66
CA GLY A 1063 18.07 20.34 -19.56
C GLY A 1063 16.72 19.63 -19.53
N ALA A 1064 16.16 19.49 -18.32
CA ALA A 1064 14.85 18.86 -18.12
C ALA A 1064 13.76 19.59 -18.94
N PRO A 1065 12.89 18.86 -19.67
CA PRO A 1065 11.87 19.47 -20.50
C PRO A 1065 10.76 20.12 -19.68
N GLY A 1066 10.10 21.14 -20.24
CA GLY A 1066 9.01 21.85 -19.58
C GLY A 1066 7.66 21.10 -19.60
N PRO A 1067 6.54 21.76 -19.22
CA PRO A 1067 5.17 21.24 -19.39
C PRO A 1067 4.74 21.00 -20.85
N ASP A 1068 5.52 21.47 -21.83
CA ASP A 1068 5.45 20.99 -23.21
C ASP A 1068 5.97 19.55 -23.34
N GLY A 1069 7.04 19.19 -22.63
CA GLY A 1069 7.81 17.97 -22.85
C GLY A 1069 8.92 18.16 -23.88
N LEU A 1070 9.26 19.40 -24.26
CA LEU A 1070 10.37 19.77 -25.14
C LEU A 1070 11.56 20.27 -24.31
N SER A 1071 12.78 19.96 -24.74
CA SER A 1071 14.03 20.39 -24.08
C SER A 1071 14.84 21.34 -24.98
N PHE A 1072 15.83 22.03 -24.41
CA PHE A 1072 16.60 23.08 -25.10
C PHE A 1072 17.18 22.66 -26.47
N ILE A 1073 17.63 21.41 -26.63
CA ILE A 1073 18.11 20.90 -27.93
C ILE A 1073 17.07 21.01 -29.05
N PHE A 1074 15.76 20.95 -28.76
CA PHE A 1074 14.70 21.18 -29.75
C PHE A 1074 14.72 22.63 -30.24
N TYR A 1075 14.72 23.59 -29.30
CA TYR A 1075 14.70 25.03 -29.61
C TYR A 1075 15.98 25.47 -30.34
N GLN A 1076 17.12 24.89 -29.98
CA GLN A 1076 18.40 25.08 -30.68
C GLN A 1076 18.36 24.53 -32.11
N THR A 1077 17.87 23.30 -32.30
CA THR A 1077 17.88 22.64 -33.62
C THR A 1077 16.87 23.25 -34.60
N PHE A 1078 15.74 23.75 -34.10
CA PHE A 1078 14.66 24.28 -34.93
C PHE A 1078 14.49 25.80 -34.87
N TRP A 1079 15.51 26.56 -34.41
CA TRP A 1079 15.42 28.02 -34.26
C TRP A 1079 14.89 28.72 -35.51
N GLU A 1080 15.50 28.48 -36.69
CA GLU A 1080 15.09 29.12 -37.96
C GLU A 1080 13.65 28.78 -38.43
N LEU A 1081 12.99 27.80 -37.80
CA LEU A 1081 11.60 27.42 -38.08
C LEU A 1081 10.60 28.06 -37.10
N ILE A 1082 11.04 28.32 -35.87
CA ILE A 1082 10.16 28.74 -34.75
C ILE A 1082 10.39 30.21 -34.34
N LYS A 1083 11.46 30.83 -34.82
CA LYS A 1083 11.92 32.15 -34.38
C LYS A 1083 10.89 33.25 -34.58
N ASP A 1084 10.17 33.29 -35.70
CA ASP A 1084 9.20 34.36 -35.97
C ASP A 1084 8.04 34.32 -34.94
N ASP A 1085 7.58 33.12 -34.59
CA ASP A 1085 6.58 32.92 -33.53
C ASP A 1085 7.13 33.27 -32.14
N PHE A 1086 8.41 32.99 -31.88
CA PHE A 1086 9.06 33.23 -30.60
C PHE A 1086 9.43 34.71 -30.38
N MET A 1087 9.92 35.39 -31.42
CA MET A 1087 10.20 36.82 -31.41
C MET A 1087 8.90 37.62 -31.27
N TRP A 1088 7.78 37.15 -31.84
CA TRP A 1088 6.47 37.74 -31.57
C TRP A 1088 6.07 37.60 -30.09
N LEU A 1089 6.28 36.43 -29.46
CA LEU A 1089 6.08 36.25 -28.01
C LEU A 1089 6.95 37.19 -27.16
N VAL A 1090 8.24 37.34 -27.49
CA VAL A 1090 9.14 38.24 -26.77
C VAL A 1090 8.72 39.70 -26.95
N LYS A 1091 8.29 40.10 -28.16
CA LYS A 1091 7.81 41.45 -28.44
C LYS A 1091 6.49 41.78 -27.73
N ASP A 1092 5.54 40.84 -27.66
CA ASP A 1092 4.32 41.01 -26.88
C ASP A 1092 4.62 41.11 -25.37
N PHE A 1093 5.68 40.45 -24.88
CA PHE A 1093 6.16 40.60 -23.50
C PHE A 1093 6.82 41.97 -23.26
N GLU A 1094 7.74 42.40 -24.13
CA GLU A 1094 8.44 43.68 -24.07
C GLU A 1094 7.46 44.87 -24.06
N ASN A 1095 6.37 44.77 -24.81
CA ASN A 1095 5.31 45.77 -24.85
C ASN A 1095 4.22 45.59 -23.77
N GLY A 1096 4.39 44.66 -22.82
CA GLY A 1096 3.49 44.44 -21.69
C GLY A 1096 2.13 43.80 -22.03
N ASN A 1097 1.95 43.30 -23.26
CA ASN A 1097 0.69 42.76 -23.78
C ASN A 1097 0.54 41.23 -23.60
N LEU A 1098 1.61 40.52 -23.22
CA LEU A 1098 1.58 39.06 -23.05
C LEU A 1098 0.89 38.64 -21.74
N ASP A 1099 -0.20 37.89 -21.84
CA ASP A 1099 -0.86 37.26 -20.69
C ASP A 1099 -0.03 36.10 -20.12
N VAL A 1100 0.84 36.44 -19.17
CA VAL A 1100 1.69 35.49 -18.43
C VAL A 1100 0.92 34.52 -17.54
N SER A 1101 -0.38 34.72 -17.28
CA SER A 1101 -1.16 33.78 -16.46
C SER A 1101 -1.20 32.38 -17.07
N ARG A 1102 -1.22 32.31 -18.42
CA ARG A 1102 -1.28 31.06 -19.21
C ARG A 1102 0.07 30.33 -19.29
N LEU A 1103 1.15 30.91 -18.76
CA LEU A 1103 2.51 30.33 -18.71
C LEU A 1103 2.88 29.76 -17.32
N ASN A 1104 2.05 29.95 -16.30
CA ASN A 1104 2.35 29.59 -14.91
C ASN A 1104 1.97 28.13 -14.56
N PHE A 1105 2.73 27.16 -15.08
CA PHE A 1105 2.68 25.77 -14.64
C PHE A 1105 4.07 25.28 -14.22
N ALA A 1106 4.31 25.16 -12.91
CA ALA A 1106 5.54 24.61 -12.36
C ALA A 1106 5.43 23.10 -12.17
N ILE A 1107 6.48 22.37 -12.56
CA ILE A 1107 6.68 20.96 -12.22
C ILE A 1107 8.03 20.87 -11.53
N VAL A 1108 8.04 20.56 -10.24
CA VAL A 1108 9.29 20.34 -9.49
C VAL A 1108 9.88 19.00 -9.94
N THR A 1109 11.09 19.03 -10.49
CA THR A 1109 11.86 17.84 -10.85
C THR A 1109 13.22 17.92 -10.19
N LEU A 1110 13.46 17.06 -9.19
CA LEU A 1110 14.78 16.91 -8.60
C LEU A 1110 15.72 16.27 -9.63
N ILE A 1111 16.84 16.93 -9.92
CA ILE A 1111 17.91 16.39 -10.74
C ILE A 1111 19.02 15.93 -9.78
N PRO A 1112 19.31 14.63 -9.66
CA PRO A 1112 20.47 14.17 -8.92
C PRO A 1112 21.74 14.72 -9.60
N LYS A 1113 22.67 15.28 -8.82
CA LYS A 1113 24.07 15.32 -9.26
C LYS A 1113 24.56 13.88 -9.25
N GLY A 1114 24.73 13.29 -10.44
CA GLY A 1114 25.51 12.08 -10.59
C GLY A 1114 26.99 12.41 -10.50
N ASP A 1115 27.78 11.53 -9.88
CA ASP A 1115 29.22 11.69 -9.75
C ASP A 1115 29.93 11.59 -11.10
N VAL A 1116 30.12 12.75 -11.72
CA VAL A 1116 31.12 12.99 -12.76
C VAL A 1116 32.24 13.78 -12.09
N GLY A 1117 33.49 13.36 -12.29
CA GLY A 1117 34.64 13.70 -11.42
C GLY A 1117 34.82 15.18 -11.06
N ASP A 1118 35.43 15.42 -9.89
CA ASP A 1118 35.43 16.67 -9.09
C ASP A 1118 36.14 17.90 -9.71
N ASN A 1119 36.38 17.90 -11.02
CA ASN A 1119 37.08 18.94 -11.77
C ASN A 1119 36.16 19.97 -12.47
N HIS A 1120 34.83 19.95 -12.27
CA HIS A 1120 33.93 21.00 -12.73
C HIS A 1120 32.90 21.45 -11.68
N LYS A 1121 33.29 22.44 -10.88
CA LYS A 1121 32.41 23.09 -9.90
C LYS A 1121 31.52 24.12 -10.60
N TYR A 1122 30.24 23.80 -10.72
CA TYR A 1122 29.20 24.69 -11.25
C TYR A 1122 29.04 25.95 -10.37
N HIS A 1123 29.74 27.02 -10.73
CA HIS A 1123 29.68 28.30 -10.02
C HIS A 1123 28.49 29.17 -10.49
N LEU A 1124 27.30 28.88 -9.97
CA LEU A 1124 26.16 29.79 -10.08
C LEU A 1124 26.36 31.02 -9.17
N ALA A 1125 27.03 32.03 -9.74
CA ALA A 1125 27.47 33.28 -9.12
C ALA A 1125 28.52 33.17 -8.00
N LYS A 1126 29.51 34.06 -8.04
CA LYS A 1126 30.41 34.31 -6.90
C LYS A 1126 29.69 35.22 -5.90
N TRP A 1127 28.97 34.64 -4.94
CA TRP A 1127 28.16 35.39 -3.95
C TRP A 1127 28.93 36.51 -3.22
N GLY A 1128 30.21 36.30 -2.92
CA GLY A 1128 31.08 37.33 -2.33
C GLY A 1128 31.28 38.59 -3.18
N LEU A 1129 30.97 38.56 -4.49
CA LEU A 1129 30.93 39.73 -5.37
C LEU A 1129 29.57 40.45 -5.31
N ILE A 1130 28.48 39.73 -5.03
CA ILE A 1130 27.12 40.29 -4.98
C ILE A 1130 26.91 41.10 -3.70
N SER A 1131 27.46 40.62 -2.57
CA SER A 1131 27.40 41.27 -1.27
C SER A 1131 28.30 42.52 -1.12
N GLN A 1132 29.14 42.81 -2.11
CA GLN A 1132 30.03 43.98 -2.07
C GLN A 1132 29.27 45.30 -2.25
N ARG A 1133 29.79 46.37 -1.64
CA ARG A 1133 29.22 47.72 -1.77
C ARG A 1133 29.29 48.19 -3.22
N LYS A 1134 28.15 48.66 -3.72
CA LYS A 1134 27.96 49.12 -5.10
C LYS A 1134 28.87 50.28 -5.49
N GLU A 1135 29.23 51.12 -4.50
CA GLU A 1135 29.99 52.36 -4.67
C GLU A 1135 31.52 52.16 -4.74
N GLU A 1136 32.04 50.99 -4.34
CA GLU A 1136 33.50 50.74 -4.29
C GLU A 1136 33.94 49.54 -5.15
N TRP A 1137 33.09 48.51 -5.34
CA TRP A 1137 33.50 47.25 -5.98
C TRP A 1137 32.46 46.66 -6.96
N GLY A 1138 31.42 47.43 -7.33
CA GLY A 1138 30.46 47.02 -8.38
C GLY A 1138 29.52 45.86 -8.03
N GLY A 1139 29.46 45.45 -6.75
CA GLY A 1139 28.42 44.54 -6.26
C GLY A 1139 27.03 45.19 -6.27
N LEU A 1140 25.97 44.42 -5.97
CA LEU A 1140 24.62 44.98 -5.92
C LEU A 1140 24.40 45.93 -4.73
N GLY A 1141 25.34 45.98 -3.77
CA GLY A 1141 25.28 46.91 -2.64
C GLY A 1141 24.16 46.64 -1.66
N VAL A 1142 23.52 45.46 -1.70
CA VAL A 1142 22.50 45.02 -0.73
C VAL A 1142 23.23 44.65 0.57
N PRO A 1143 23.22 45.50 1.62
CA PRO A 1143 24.05 45.27 2.80
C PRO A 1143 23.43 44.22 3.73
N ASN A 1144 22.16 43.89 3.51
CA ASN A 1144 21.33 43.08 4.38
C ASN A 1144 20.41 42.18 3.54
N LEU A 1145 20.91 41.00 3.18
CA LEU A 1145 20.17 39.98 2.41
C LEU A 1145 18.78 39.66 2.99
N ARG A 1146 18.60 39.85 4.30
CA ARG A 1146 17.32 39.69 5.01
C ARG A 1146 16.24 40.59 4.42
N GLU A 1147 16.53 41.86 4.11
CA GLU A 1147 15.51 42.80 3.61
C GLU A 1147 15.13 42.56 2.15
N PHE A 1148 16.08 42.15 1.30
CA PHE A 1148 15.80 41.79 -0.09
C PHE A 1148 14.94 40.51 -0.16
N ASN A 1149 15.32 39.47 0.59
CA ASN A 1149 14.54 38.24 0.67
C ASN A 1149 13.18 38.47 1.35
N MET A 1150 13.10 39.32 2.37
CA MET A 1150 11.82 39.75 2.97
C MET A 1150 10.95 40.55 1.99
N SER A 1151 11.53 41.34 1.08
CA SER A 1151 10.78 42.07 0.06
C SER A 1151 10.21 41.13 -1.01
N LEU A 1152 10.99 40.13 -1.44
CA LEU A 1152 10.53 39.07 -2.34
C LEU A 1152 9.44 38.22 -1.67
N LEU A 1153 9.63 37.84 -0.41
CA LEU A 1153 8.67 37.08 0.39
C LEU A 1153 7.39 37.88 0.66
N ALA A 1154 7.47 39.19 0.94
CA ALA A 1154 6.32 40.06 1.09
C ALA A 1154 5.52 40.18 -0.23
N ALA A 1155 6.21 40.27 -1.38
CA ALA A 1155 5.57 40.25 -2.69
C ALA A 1155 4.88 38.91 -3.01
N TRP A 1156 5.43 37.78 -2.54
CA TRP A 1156 4.79 36.46 -2.60
C TRP A 1156 3.58 36.36 -1.65
N SER A 1157 3.74 36.69 -0.36
CA SER A 1157 2.68 36.59 0.64
C SER A 1157 1.48 37.50 0.35
N LYS A 1158 1.72 38.69 -0.23
CA LYS A 1158 0.68 39.60 -0.74
C LYS A 1158 -0.20 38.96 -1.84
N ARG A 1159 0.26 37.88 -2.47
CA ARG A 1159 -0.40 37.17 -3.58
C ARG A 1159 -1.09 35.87 -3.18
N PHE A 1160 -0.89 35.37 -1.95
CA PHE A 1160 -1.39 34.07 -1.49
C PHE A 1160 -2.08 34.05 -0.11
N PHE A 1161 -2.03 35.12 0.69
CA PHE A 1161 -2.71 35.19 1.99
C PHE A 1161 -3.68 36.39 2.08
N ASP A 1162 -4.87 36.16 2.64
CA ASP A 1162 -5.90 37.18 2.91
C ASP A 1162 -5.44 38.15 4.02
N ASP A 1163 -6.04 39.35 4.08
CA ASP A 1163 -5.53 40.47 4.88
C ASP A 1163 -5.49 40.21 6.40
N ARG A 1164 -6.30 39.28 6.93
CA ARG A 1164 -6.38 39.01 8.38
C ARG A 1164 -5.21 38.24 8.99
N ASP A 1165 -4.45 37.47 8.22
CA ASP A 1165 -3.26 36.79 8.76
C ASP A 1165 -1.97 37.61 8.64
N ARG A 1166 -2.01 38.71 7.88
CA ARG A 1166 -0.86 39.62 7.68
C ARG A 1166 -0.41 40.29 8.99
N GLU A 1167 -1.34 40.61 9.89
CA GLU A 1167 -1.01 41.15 11.22
C GLU A 1167 -0.27 40.15 12.13
N LYS A 1168 -0.55 38.84 12.03
CA LYS A 1168 0.04 37.84 12.94
C LYS A 1168 1.53 37.61 12.68
N MET A 1169 1.93 37.56 11.40
CA MET A 1169 3.36 37.46 11.04
C MET A 1169 4.11 38.75 11.30
N ALA A 1170 3.52 39.92 11.00
CA ALA A 1170 4.15 41.22 11.26
C ALA A 1170 4.54 41.41 12.74
N LYS A 1171 3.73 40.89 13.67
CA LYS A 1171 4.00 40.94 15.12
C LYS A 1171 5.11 39.97 15.59
N HIS A 1172 5.46 38.93 14.82
CA HIS A 1172 6.47 37.94 15.22
C HIS A 1172 7.89 38.21 14.70
N GLN A 1173 8.07 38.94 13.60
CA GLN A 1173 9.41 39.12 12.99
C GLN A 1173 10.26 40.26 13.56
N VAL A 1174 9.74 41.06 14.50
CA VAL A 1174 10.49 42.14 15.18
C VAL A 1174 11.33 41.62 16.36
N CYS A 1175 10.95 40.48 16.96
CA CYS A 1175 11.54 39.98 18.21
C CYS A 1175 12.42 38.74 18.01
N ALA A 1176 13.46 38.85 17.15
CA ALA A 1176 14.52 37.84 17.05
C ALA A 1176 15.85 38.51 16.67
N GLY A 1177 16.70 38.73 17.67
CA GLY A 1177 18.10 39.12 17.53
C GLY A 1177 19.02 38.14 18.26
N THR A 1178 20.32 38.24 17.97
CA THR A 1178 21.46 37.57 18.64
C THR A 1178 21.45 36.03 18.73
N GLY A 1179 22.28 35.39 17.88
CA GLY A 1179 23.08 34.22 18.26
C GLY A 1179 22.69 32.85 17.68
N GLY A 1180 23.68 32.14 17.12
CA GLY A 1180 23.59 30.72 16.74
C GLY A 1180 23.46 30.48 15.23
N GLU A 1181 24.30 29.60 14.68
CA GLU A 1181 24.33 29.23 13.25
C GLU A 1181 23.67 27.87 13.00
N ALA A 1182 22.64 27.82 12.15
CA ALA A 1182 22.24 26.63 11.40
C ALA A 1182 21.30 27.03 10.24
N TYR A 1183 21.72 26.83 8.99
CA TYR A 1183 20.89 27.01 7.80
C TYR A 1183 21.13 25.90 6.77
N PRO A 1184 20.18 24.98 6.57
CA PRO A 1184 20.15 24.13 5.38
C PRO A 1184 19.95 24.97 4.12
N SER A 1185 20.65 24.64 3.03
CA SER A 1185 20.67 25.42 1.79
C SER A 1185 19.35 25.32 1.02
N MET A 1186 18.52 26.37 1.07
CA MET A 1186 17.27 26.50 0.30
C MET A 1186 17.51 26.90 -1.18
N GLU A 1187 18.52 26.32 -1.81
CA GLU A 1187 18.88 26.57 -3.21
C GLU A 1187 18.50 25.38 -4.10
N ASN A 1188 17.35 25.46 -4.79
CA ASN A 1188 17.03 24.88 -6.12
C ASN A 1188 15.50 24.83 -6.35
N LEU A 1189 14.92 25.89 -6.92
CA LEU A 1189 13.47 25.91 -7.20
C LEU A 1189 13.09 26.91 -8.32
N VAL A 1190 13.00 26.43 -9.57
CA VAL A 1190 12.40 27.22 -10.67
C VAL A 1190 11.66 26.35 -11.69
N CYS A 1191 10.64 26.97 -12.32
CA CYS A 1191 9.79 26.45 -13.38
C CYS A 1191 10.53 26.37 -14.74
N ALA A 1192 9.84 26.05 -15.85
CA ALA A 1192 10.43 25.92 -17.19
C ALA A 1192 9.87 26.87 -18.26
N GLN A 1193 8.55 27.07 -18.42
CA GLN A 1193 8.00 27.82 -19.57
C GLN A 1193 8.03 29.34 -19.40
N ALA A 1194 7.48 29.88 -18.30
CA ALA A 1194 7.72 31.28 -17.92
C ALA A 1194 9.22 31.56 -17.69
N VAL A 1195 9.98 30.51 -17.33
CA VAL A 1195 11.41 30.57 -17.02
C VAL A 1195 12.28 30.54 -18.27
N LEU A 1196 11.86 29.93 -19.39
CA LEU A 1196 12.56 30.06 -20.67
C LEU A 1196 12.64 31.55 -21.08
N LEU A 1197 11.51 32.25 -20.98
CA LEU A 1197 11.43 33.69 -21.24
C LEU A 1197 12.26 34.48 -20.21
N LEU A 1198 12.04 34.25 -18.90
CA LEU A 1198 12.75 34.95 -17.84
C LEU A 1198 14.24 34.61 -17.72
N GLN A 1199 14.72 33.45 -18.20
CA GLN A 1199 16.15 33.11 -18.28
C GLN A 1199 16.78 33.67 -19.54
N CYS A 1200 16.10 33.71 -20.69
CA CYS A 1200 16.61 34.47 -21.83
C CYS A 1200 16.76 35.94 -21.44
N LEU A 1201 15.73 36.55 -20.85
CA LEU A 1201 15.79 37.93 -20.35
C LEU A 1201 16.88 38.13 -19.29
N LYS A 1202 17.05 37.21 -18.32
CA LYS A 1202 18.12 37.29 -17.32
C LYS A 1202 19.53 37.00 -17.86
N LEU A 1203 19.69 36.17 -18.88
CA LEU A 1203 20.98 35.93 -19.54
C LEU A 1203 21.37 37.14 -20.40
N LEU A 1204 20.38 37.82 -20.99
CA LEU A 1204 20.58 39.08 -21.70
C LEU A 1204 20.93 40.21 -20.74
N ASP A 1205 20.23 40.31 -19.60
CA ASP A 1205 20.59 41.20 -18.48
C ASP A 1205 21.97 40.84 -17.88
N HIS A 1206 22.36 39.57 -17.87
CA HIS A 1206 23.69 39.13 -17.41
C HIS A 1206 24.81 39.51 -18.39
N HIS A 1207 24.65 39.25 -19.69
CA HIS A 1207 25.60 39.69 -20.71
C HIS A 1207 25.70 41.23 -20.75
N ARG A 1208 24.58 41.95 -20.62
CA ARG A 1208 24.56 43.41 -20.48
C ARG A 1208 25.26 43.86 -19.17
N GLY A 1209 25.19 43.06 -18.11
CA GLY A 1209 25.95 43.25 -16.87
C GLY A 1209 27.45 42.92 -16.94
N GLU A 1210 27.91 42.08 -17.88
CA GLU A 1210 29.33 41.76 -18.05
C GLU A 1210 30.10 42.94 -18.66
N LEU A 1211 29.49 43.66 -19.61
CA LEU A 1211 30.08 44.85 -20.24
C LEU A 1211 30.37 45.97 -19.23
N LEU A 1212 29.59 46.07 -18.15
CA LEU A 1212 29.85 46.98 -17.03
C LEU A 1212 31.05 46.57 -16.14
N ARG A 1213 31.57 45.34 -16.25
CA ARG A 1213 32.75 44.89 -15.47
C ARG A 1213 34.10 45.19 -16.14
N ILE A 1214 34.10 45.42 -17.45
CA ILE A 1214 35.33 45.69 -18.21
C ILE A 1214 35.87 47.10 -17.94
N ALA A 1215 34.99 48.05 -17.60
CA ALA A 1215 35.28 49.48 -17.61
C ALA A 1215 36.12 50.06 -16.46
N TRP A 1216 36.49 49.30 -15.42
CA TRP A 1216 37.19 49.83 -14.24
C TRP A 1216 38.42 48.98 -13.82
N ARG A 1217 39.51 49.07 -14.60
CA ARG A 1217 40.85 48.72 -14.09
C ARG A 1217 42.05 49.53 -14.60
N VAL A 1218 41.79 50.77 -15.01
CA VAL A 1218 42.75 51.88 -15.02
C VAL A 1218 42.00 53.14 -14.56
N ASP A 1219 42.62 54.10 -13.86
CA ASP A 1219 44.05 54.35 -13.77
C ASP A 1219 44.55 54.74 -12.36
N GLY A 1220 45.88 54.82 -12.21
CA GLY A 1220 46.53 55.44 -11.05
C GLY A 1220 46.32 56.97 -10.99
N PRO A 1221 46.47 57.60 -9.81
CA PRO A 1221 45.88 58.93 -9.57
C PRO A 1221 46.67 60.11 -10.16
N VAL A 1222 46.11 60.77 -11.19
CA VAL A 1222 46.45 62.16 -11.55
C VAL A 1222 45.21 62.93 -12.06
N GLY A 1223 44.83 64.02 -11.38
CA GLY A 1223 44.43 65.25 -12.11
C GLY A 1223 43.02 65.83 -11.98
N ILE A 1224 42.85 66.75 -11.00
CA ILE A 1224 42.16 68.07 -11.12
C ILE A 1224 40.61 68.12 -11.14
N THR A 1225 40.08 68.95 -10.22
CA THR A 1225 38.71 69.50 -10.03
C THR A 1225 37.54 68.53 -9.94
#